data_AF-A0A7C7STY7-F1
#
_entry.id   AF-A0A7C7STY7-F1
#
_cell.length_a   1.000
_cell.length_b   1.000
_cell.length_c   1.000
_cell.angle_alpha   90.00
_cell.angle_beta   90.00
_cell.angle_gamma   90.00
#
_symmetry.space_group_name_H-M   'P 1'
#
loop_
_entity.id
_entity.type
_entity.pdbx_description
1 polymer ?
#
loop_
_entity_poly.entity_id
_entity_poly.type
_entity_poly.pdbx_seq_one_letter_code
_entity_poly.pdbx_strand_id
1 'polypeptide(L)'
;MTSPAIKRIEKMLPGNGKQIHPFDWVNLPIFYDPEPEEGSDYTKRLRSATKFAYVAANEVSYGVKYRFRPSSMSNGPLAYDLAEDYKDKIRANMAARFGKPFLTTQNLKANVASTEMISRVIFPNREEDFRAANTSEDTFRDDGIVVPIEFENVPRTQRANNAMSQGASFQDWTFECWWMPRVVDATGHIQDGARTYSRYANIEDMTADVIQLGYLDDVRDVVGPGKEYAVTDRHGIHINLTDRAWERARHIVDVVERGFHTDLAVATLIAEFQIDEWLRDDKAQPIGFDKLDKKKLHETYTHRSDEELARMDELKEIMLPYLAEKCMDMADYKRDPNLSTFIESHIDPIKKPKTDPKQILKTLFDYEPRGAYKNPRYTAAAKKSDLSKRFGDVVDNAFLPDKVVKRRSTEGGYFTRPAELFDDNLFKDLSIWEQAALPFAMGAMESFRLPENAPVSMFYVAEPKGGPRAQKYMKKNDVTWLKEAYADADPVDDKDGFFSAVISANMGNIDTEVTALSKDGAFSKVRRGRNIVTSVNFINIAKAAEKFRDFVAADGPQRFSPKARLALMTEWLDRNPQMMALRKGWTTHHDEVQLAVRGVMIATGLVERPFEGGNYRMEIFESDPKGKNSMVKMDLADMILSLGNEVKRLMNDGGEIAPAREHYVSMARLIQILDMYNDPANMNYEFYKNGRTGQTRKEEIIAWKNVDPALMAFTRDDPAKFEAVMQLRHEVREEMLQKAVGFFNQDDLKGLGPDYEAAWQELHGLDSGSRRKKYEGRRIGLEQKGPV
;
A
#
# COMPACT_ATOMS: atom_id res chain seq x y z
N MET A 1 -2.64 27.60 30.44
CA MET A 1 -1.52 26.99 29.69
C MET A 1 -2.09 25.90 28.80
N THR A 2 -2.02 26.07 27.49
CA THR A 2 -2.48 25.09 26.49
C THR A 2 -1.56 23.88 26.49
N SER A 3 -2.12 22.67 26.62
CA SER A 3 -1.33 21.42 26.61
C SER A 3 -0.49 21.32 25.33
N PRO A 4 0.79 20.86 25.36
CA PRO A 4 1.62 20.65 24.18
C PRO A 4 0.92 19.80 23.10
N ALA A 5 1.20 20.06 21.81
CA ALA A 5 0.53 19.39 20.69
C ALA A 5 0.57 17.85 20.78
N ILE A 6 1.71 17.27 21.15
CA ILE A 6 1.87 15.82 21.34
C ILE A 6 0.94 15.27 22.43
N LYS A 7 0.82 15.94 23.58
CA LYS A 7 -0.10 15.55 24.65
C LYS A 7 -1.57 15.68 24.26
N ARG A 8 -1.89 16.58 23.31
CA ARG A 8 -3.24 16.69 22.74
C ARG A 8 -3.54 15.53 21.79
N ILE A 9 -2.57 15.16 20.95
CA ILE A 9 -2.66 14.02 20.02
C ILE A 9 -2.77 12.71 20.81
N GLU A 10 -1.88 12.45 21.77
CA GLU A 10 -1.89 11.25 22.63
C GLU A 10 -3.22 11.05 23.36
N LYS A 11 -3.89 12.15 23.76
CA LYS A 11 -5.21 12.09 24.40
C LYS A 11 -6.33 11.69 23.42
N MET A 12 -6.14 11.89 22.13
CA MET A 12 -7.11 11.59 21.07
C MET A 12 -6.90 10.20 20.43
N LEU A 13 -5.73 9.56 20.63
CA LEU A 13 -5.45 8.23 20.08
C LEU A 13 -6.31 7.15 20.77
N PRO A 14 -7.07 6.31 20.03
CA PRO A 14 -7.72 5.15 20.60
C PRO A 14 -6.62 4.20 21.08
N GLY A 15 -6.49 3.94 22.39
CA GLY A 15 -5.42 3.06 22.93
C GLY A 15 -4.59 3.61 24.09
N ASN A 16 -5.09 4.61 24.84
CA ASN A 16 -4.37 5.26 25.95
C ASN A 16 -3.02 5.88 25.53
N GLY A 17 -3.00 6.59 24.40
CA GLY A 17 -1.80 7.25 23.87
C GLY A 17 -0.93 6.36 22.96
N LYS A 18 -1.38 5.15 22.61
CA LYS A 18 -0.72 4.31 21.60
C LYS A 18 -1.44 4.42 20.26
N GLN A 19 -0.65 4.43 19.18
CA GLN A 19 -1.16 4.26 17.83
C GLN A 19 -1.69 2.83 17.66
N ILE A 20 -2.98 2.70 17.36
CA ILE A 20 -3.61 1.45 16.95
C ILE A 20 -3.63 1.36 15.41
N HIS A 21 -3.68 2.49 14.72
CA HIS A 21 -3.86 2.57 13.28
C HIS A 21 -3.03 3.71 12.61
N PRO A 22 -2.45 3.51 11.41
CA PRO A 22 -1.75 4.50 10.58
C PRO A 22 -2.29 5.94 10.61
N PHE A 23 -3.61 6.09 10.56
CA PHE A 23 -4.29 7.38 10.43
C PHE A 23 -4.73 7.97 11.77
N ASP A 24 -4.43 7.35 12.91
CA ASP A 24 -4.80 7.88 14.23
C ASP A 24 -4.17 9.26 14.51
N TRP A 25 -3.04 9.56 13.88
CA TRP A 25 -2.28 10.80 14.07
C TRP A 25 -2.75 11.95 13.18
N VAL A 26 -3.66 11.70 12.24
CA VAL A 26 -4.35 12.77 11.50
C VAL A 26 -5.33 13.41 12.48
N ASN A 27 -5.32 14.72 12.65
CA ASN A 27 -6.28 15.36 13.56
C ASN A 27 -7.67 15.30 12.94
N LEU A 28 -8.55 14.47 13.48
CA LEU A 28 -9.84 14.16 12.87
C LEU A 28 -10.99 14.79 13.67
N PRO A 29 -11.62 15.82 13.13
CA PRO A 29 -13.07 15.93 13.16
C PRO A 29 -13.68 15.06 12.04
N ILE A 30 -12.88 14.57 11.07
CA ILE A 30 -13.35 13.73 9.96
C ILE A 30 -13.82 12.34 10.37
N PHE A 31 -13.42 11.85 11.55
CA PHE A 31 -14.06 10.67 12.13
C PHE A 31 -15.25 10.98 13.04
N TYR A 32 -15.72 12.22 13.05
CA TYR A 32 -16.80 12.66 13.92
C TYR A 32 -17.89 13.45 13.20
N ASP A 33 -17.63 13.94 11.99
CA ASP A 33 -18.62 14.65 11.17
C ASP A 33 -18.91 13.89 9.86
N PRO A 34 -20.14 13.38 9.65
CA PRO A 34 -20.54 12.66 8.45
C PRO A 34 -20.86 13.55 7.24
N GLU A 35 -21.02 14.87 7.39
CA GLU A 35 -21.43 15.79 6.31
C GLU A 35 -20.67 17.12 6.44
N PRO A 36 -19.37 17.15 6.08
CA PRO A 36 -18.58 18.33 6.30
C PRO A 36 -18.98 19.45 5.34
N GLU A 37 -19.09 20.68 5.85
CA GLU A 37 -19.40 21.85 5.03
C GLU A 37 -18.33 22.06 3.94
N GLU A 38 -18.78 22.24 2.70
CA GLU A 38 -17.90 22.49 1.56
C GLU A 38 -17.08 23.78 1.77
N GLY A 39 -15.78 23.74 1.45
CA GLY A 39 -14.89 24.89 1.56
C GLY A 39 -14.35 25.20 2.97
N SER A 40 -14.83 24.51 4.01
CA SER A 40 -14.28 24.60 5.37
C SER A 40 -12.82 24.16 5.44
N ASP A 41 -12.09 24.62 6.46
CA ASP A 41 -10.70 24.18 6.69
C ASP A 41 -10.62 22.66 6.90
N TYR A 42 -11.64 22.07 7.49
CA TYR A 42 -11.79 20.62 7.57
C TYR A 42 -11.78 19.98 6.17
N THR A 43 -12.60 20.49 5.25
CA THR A 43 -12.76 19.92 3.90
C THR A 43 -11.48 20.08 3.09
N LYS A 44 -10.74 21.18 3.32
CA LYS A 44 -9.39 21.36 2.74
C LYS A 44 -8.40 20.32 3.27
N ARG A 45 -8.37 20.06 4.59
CA ARG A 45 -7.48 19.05 5.19
C ARG A 45 -7.79 17.64 4.70
N LEU A 46 -9.08 17.31 4.55
CA LEU A 46 -9.53 16.06 3.95
C LEU A 46 -8.99 15.91 2.52
N ARG A 47 -9.23 16.90 1.66
CA ARG A 47 -8.75 16.90 0.28
C ARG A 47 -7.23 16.76 0.22
N SER A 48 -6.50 17.43 1.11
CA SER A 48 -5.05 17.31 1.22
C SER A 48 -4.60 15.91 1.67
N ALA A 49 -5.25 15.32 2.68
CA ALA A 49 -4.95 13.96 3.14
C ALA A 49 -5.13 12.95 2.02
N THR A 50 -6.27 13.01 1.31
CA THR A 50 -6.57 12.14 0.18
C THR A 50 -5.55 12.30 -0.94
N LYS A 51 -5.23 13.53 -1.35
CA LYS A 51 -4.26 13.79 -2.41
C LYS A 51 -2.86 13.30 -2.02
N PHE A 52 -2.46 13.48 -0.76
CA PHE A 52 -1.19 12.95 -0.29
C PHE A 52 -1.18 11.43 -0.28
N ALA A 53 -2.21 10.80 0.29
CA ALA A 53 -2.33 9.34 0.32
C ALA A 53 -2.24 8.75 -1.07
N TYR A 54 -2.93 9.36 -2.04
CA TYR A 54 -2.89 8.98 -3.43
C TYR A 54 -1.47 9.06 -4.02
N VAL A 55 -0.77 10.18 -3.85
CA VAL A 55 0.60 10.30 -4.36
C VAL A 55 1.52 9.28 -3.68
N ALA A 56 1.44 9.13 -2.35
CA ALA A 56 2.26 8.18 -1.59
C ALA A 56 2.10 6.75 -2.11
N ALA A 57 0.85 6.35 -2.31
CA ALA A 57 0.48 5.10 -2.91
C ALA A 57 0.99 4.92 -4.34
N ASN A 58 0.68 5.87 -5.23
CA ASN A 58 1.02 5.79 -6.64
C ASN A 58 2.53 5.67 -6.85
N GLU A 59 3.33 6.40 -6.06
CA GLU A 59 4.79 6.35 -6.10
C GLU A 59 5.36 4.96 -5.76
N VAL A 60 4.70 4.18 -4.91
CA VAL A 60 5.15 2.81 -4.56
C VAL A 60 4.48 1.71 -5.38
N SER A 61 3.47 2.05 -6.19
CA SER A 61 2.84 1.15 -7.16
C SER A 61 3.21 1.51 -8.61
N TYR A 62 4.11 2.46 -8.81
CA TYR A 62 4.46 2.97 -10.13
C TYR A 62 4.95 1.85 -11.06
N GLY A 63 4.36 1.78 -12.26
CA GLY A 63 4.68 0.75 -13.25
C GLY A 63 4.03 -0.62 -13.00
N VAL A 64 3.31 -0.80 -11.88
CA VAL A 64 2.51 -2.00 -11.64
C VAL A 64 1.16 -1.84 -12.33
N LYS A 65 0.78 -2.80 -13.19
CA LYS A 65 -0.60 -2.92 -13.64
C LYS A 65 -1.45 -3.41 -12.47
N TYR A 66 -2.60 -2.82 -12.25
CA TYR A 66 -3.53 -3.34 -11.24
C TYR A 66 -4.96 -3.30 -11.70
N ARG A 67 -5.75 -4.21 -11.14
CA ARG A 67 -7.19 -4.28 -11.31
C ARG A 67 -7.87 -3.92 -10.01
N PHE A 68 -8.89 -3.08 -10.12
CA PHE A 68 -9.72 -2.70 -9.01
C PHE A 68 -10.86 -3.70 -8.86
N ARG A 69 -10.96 -4.36 -7.72
CA ARG A 69 -12.12 -5.17 -7.35
C ARG A 69 -12.94 -4.38 -6.33
N PRO A 70 -14.11 -3.78 -6.67
CA PRO A 70 -14.95 -3.13 -5.68
C PRO A 70 -15.32 -4.11 -4.56
N SER A 71 -15.44 -3.64 -3.33
CA SER A 71 -15.78 -4.46 -2.17
C SER A 71 -16.47 -3.59 -1.12
N SER A 72 -17.31 -4.19 -0.29
CA SER A 72 -18.05 -3.44 0.72
C SER A 72 -18.29 -4.26 1.96
N MET A 73 -17.83 -3.75 3.09
CA MET A 73 -18.03 -4.40 4.37
C MET A 73 -19.37 -4.04 5.02
N SER A 74 -19.98 -2.89 4.75
CA SER A 74 -21.17 -2.41 5.49
C SER A 74 -22.47 -2.45 4.70
N ASN A 75 -22.42 -2.83 3.43
CA ASN A 75 -23.58 -2.92 2.56
C ASN A 75 -23.65 -4.34 1.93
N GLY A 76 -24.56 -4.54 0.98
CA GLY A 76 -24.75 -5.83 0.33
C GLY A 76 -25.86 -6.66 0.98
N PRO A 77 -26.09 -7.90 0.52
CA PRO A 77 -27.30 -8.67 0.83
C PRO A 77 -27.58 -8.80 2.33
N LEU A 78 -26.52 -8.97 3.14
CA LEU A 78 -26.61 -9.07 4.60
C LEU A 78 -27.10 -7.78 5.26
N ALA A 79 -26.78 -6.60 4.70
CA ALA A 79 -27.26 -5.33 5.22
C ALA A 79 -28.76 -5.13 4.96
N TYR A 80 -29.26 -5.58 3.79
CA TYR A 80 -30.70 -5.56 3.50
C TYR A 80 -31.47 -6.55 4.37
N ASP A 81 -30.91 -7.73 4.63
CA ASP A 81 -31.52 -8.69 5.57
C ASP A 81 -31.59 -8.10 6.98
N LEU A 82 -30.50 -7.47 7.44
CA LEU A 82 -30.47 -6.80 8.74
C LEU A 82 -31.47 -5.63 8.81
N ALA A 83 -31.63 -4.87 7.74
CA ALA A 83 -32.60 -3.78 7.69
C ALA A 83 -34.05 -4.29 7.77
N GLU A 84 -34.37 -5.43 7.15
CA GLU A 84 -35.68 -6.07 7.25
C GLU A 84 -36.02 -6.51 8.67
N ASP A 85 -35.06 -7.07 9.41
CA ASP A 85 -35.25 -7.44 10.81
C ASP A 85 -35.62 -6.23 11.69
N TYR A 86 -35.22 -5.02 11.28
CA TYR A 86 -35.47 -3.77 11.99
C TYR A 86 -36.46 -2.84 11.25
N LYS A 87 -37.25 -3.39 10.33
CA LYS A 87 -38.08 -2.62 9.37
C LYS A 87 -39.01 -1.59 10.00
N ASP A 88 -39.65 -1.93 11.11
CA ASP A 88 -40.65 -1.06 11.75
C ASP A 88 -39.98 0.19 12.33
N LYS A 89 -38.81 0.00 12.96
CA LYS A 89 -38.01 1.09 13.52
C LYS A 89 -37.45 1.98 12.42
N ILE A 90 -36.96 1.41 11.34
CA ILE A 90 -36.43 2.16 10.19
C ILE A 90 -37.54 2.97 9.54
N ARG A 91 -38.69 2.37 9.23
CA ARG A 91 -39.83 3.06 8.59
C ARG A 91 -40.35 4.21 9.44
N ALA A 92 -40.47 4.01 10.76
CA ALA A 92 -40.88 5.07 11.68
C ALA A 92 -39.90 6.25 11.65
N ASN A 93 -38.59 5.97 11.66
CA ASN A 93 -37.56 6.99 11.60
C ASN A 93 -37.58 7.75 10.26
N MET A 94 -37.70 7.04 9.14
CA MET A 94 -37.77 7.66 7.81
C MET A 94 -39.03 8.50 7.64
N ALA A 95 -40.18 8.05 8.13
CA ALA A 95 -41.41 8.84 8.13
C ALA A 95 -41.25 10.14 8.93
N ALA A 96 -40.57 10.10 10.07
CA ALA A 96 -40.31 11.28 10.89
C ALA A 96 -39.35 12.28 10.21
N ARG A 97 -38.32 11.79 9.50
CA ARG A 97 -37.30 12.65 8.88
C ARG A 97 -37.69 13.18 7.50
N PHE A 98 -38.39 12.38 6.71
CA PHE A 98 -38.66 12.66 5.28
C PHE A 98 -40.15 12.70 4.94
N GLY A 99 -41.04 12.52 5.93
CA GLY A 99 -42.49 12.55 5.73
C GLY A 99 -43.08 11.29 5.07
N LYS A 100 -42.25 10.30 4.71
CA LYS A 100 -42.69 9.03 4.11
C LYS A 100 -41.96 7.82 4.72
N PRO A 101 -42.66 6.70 5.00
CA PRO A 101 -42.04 5.48 5.52
C PRO A 101 -41.39 4.67 4.39
N PHE A 102 -40.10 4.35 4.54
CA PHE A 102 -39.38 3.46 3.63
C PHE A 102 -38.24 2.73 4.36
N LEU A 103 -37.71 1.68 3.73
CA LEU A 103 -36.50 0.99 4.19
C LEU A 103 -35.26 1.53 3.51
N THR A 104 -34.13 1.49 4.21
CA THR A 104 -32.84 1.90 3.67
C THR A 104 -31.72 1.16 4.38
N THR A 105 -30.65 0.86 3.66
CA THR A 105 -29.38 0.42 4.24
C THR A 105 -28.46 1.61 4.58
N GLN A 106 -28.88 2.82 4.24
CA GLN A 106 -28.18 4.05 4.63
C GLN A 106 -28.36 4.34 6.12
N ASN A 107 -27.27 4.74 6.75
CA ASN A 107 -27.17 5.03 8.18
C ASN A 107 -27.83 3.99 9.12
N LEU A 108 -27.66 2.70 8.85
CA LEU A 108 -28.29 1.62 9.63
C LEU A 108 -28.06 1.70 11.14
N LYS A 109 -26.95 2.26 11.63
CA LYS A 109 -26.66 2.42 13.07
C LYS A 109 -27.68 3.27 13.80
N ALA A 110 -28.37 4.18 13.10
CA ALA A 110 -29.41 5.00 13.70
C ALA A 110 -30.59 4.12 14.18
N ASN A 111 -30.71 2.92 13.61
CA ASN A 111 -31.80 1.99 13.85
C ASN A 111 -31.31 0.66 14.46
N VAL A 112 -30.08 0.24 14.17
CA VAL A 112 -29.53 -1.08 14.50
C VAL A 112 -28.35 -0.97 15.46
N ALA A 113 -28.32 -1.84 16.47
CA ALA A 113 -27.20 -1.94 17.39
C ALA A 113 -25.92 -2.34 16.64
N SER A 114 -24.79 -1.77 17.00
CA SER A 114 -23.61 -1.90 16.18
C SER A 114 -22.87 -3.23 16.35
N THR A 115 -23.06 -3.88 17.49
CA THR A 115 -22.66 -5.29 17.67
C THR A 115 -23.32 -6.19 16.63
N GLU A 116 -24.59 -5.94 16.30
CA GLU A 116 -25.32 -6.68 15.26
C GLU A 116 -24.76 -6.40 13.87
N MET A 117 -24.48 -5.14 13.54
CA MET A 117 -23.86 -4.81 12.25
C MET A 117 -22.48 -5.47 12.10
N ILE A 118 -21.65 -5.42 13.16
CA ILE A 118 -20.30 -6.00 13.13
C ILE A 118 -20.36 -7.50 12.90
N SER A 119 -21.15 -8.23 13.68
CA SER A 119 -21.19 -9.68 13.64
C SER A 119 -21.95 -10.24 12.44
N ARG A 120 -23.01 -9.56 11.98
CA ARG A 120 -23.92 -10.09 10.94
C ARG A 120 -23.66 -9.55 9.55
N VAL A 121 -22.92 -8.45 9.40
CA VAL A 121 -22.67 -7.80 8.10
C VAL A 121 -21.18 -7.66 7.87
N ILE A 122 -20.46 -6.99 8.77
CA ILE A 122 -19.09 -6.53 8.53
C ILE A 122 -18.08 -7.68 8.48
N PHE A 123 -17.99 -8.50 9.53
CA PHE A 123 -17.03 -9.61 9.52
C PHE A 123 -17.34 -10.64 8.43
N PRO A 124 -18.59 -11.05 8.21
CA PRO A 124 -18.91 -11.96 7.11
C PRO A 124 -18.58 -11.39 5.72
N ASN A 125 -18.86 -10.11 5.47
CA ASN A 125 -18.46 -9.43 4.22
C ASN A 125 -16.93 -9.41 4.08
N ARG A 126 -16.22 -9.08 5.17
CA ARG A 126 -14.75 -9.03 5.18
C ARG A 126 -14.14 -10.36 4.72
N GLU A 127 -14.55 -11.45 5.35
CA GLU A 127 -14.01 -12.78 5.06
C GLU A 127 -14.33 -13.29 3.64
N GLU A 128 -15.48 -12.94 3.09
CA GLU A 128 -15.84 -13.31 1.71
C GLU A 128 -15.04 -12.49 0.69
N ASP A 129 -14.87 -11.19 0.91
CA ASP A 129 -14.10 -10.32 0.01
C ASP A 129 -12.62 -10.71 -0.03
N PHE A 130 -12.01 -11.11 1.09
CA PHE A 130 -10.67 -11.67 1.10
C PHE A 130 -10.58 -12.98 0.28
N ARG A 131 -11.59 -13.85 0.37
CA ARG A 131 -11.61 -15.09 -0.42
C ARG A 131 -11.72 -14.82 -1.92
N ALA A 132 -12.55 -13.87 -2.32
CA ALA A 132 -12.72 -13.50 -3.72
C ALA A 132 -11.51 -12.75 -4.30
N ALA A 133 -10.84 -11.94 -3.48
CA ALA A 133 -9.54 -11.35 -3.82
C ALA A 133 -8.51 -12.44 -4.14
N ASN A 134 -8.35 -13.43 -3.26
CA ASN A 134 -7.43 -14.55 -3.47
C ASN A 134 -7.71 -15.30 -4.78
N THR A 135 -8.99 -15.55 -5.10
CA THR A 135 -9.38 -16.16 -6.38
C THR A 135 -9.00 -15.28 -7.58
N SER A 136 -9.17 -13.96 -7.46
CA SER A 136 -8.81 -13.01 -8.52
C SER A 136 -7.29 -12.97 -8.76
N GLU A 137 -6.50 -13.10 -7.70
CA GLU A 137 -5.03 -13.20 -7.80
C GLU A 137 -4.59 -14.42 -8.61
N ASP A 138 -5.30 -15.54 -8.49
CA ASP A 138 -5.01 -16.74 -9.27
C ASP A 138 -5.32 -16.60 -10.75
N THR A 139 -6.35 -15.82 -11.11
CA THR A 139 -6.70 -15.53 -12.50
C THR A 139 -5.77 -14.47 -13.10
N PHE A 140 -5.57 -13.36 -12.39
CA PHE A 140 -4.80 -12.20 -12.86
C PHE A 140 -3.42 -12.16 -12.20
N ARG A 141 -2.67 -13.27 -12.31
CA ARG A 141 -1.37 -13.48 -11.64
C ARG A 141 -0.30 -12.41 -11.93
N ASP A 142 -0.53 -11.66 -12.98
CA ASP A 142 0.37 -10.67 -13.56
C ASP A 142 0.03 -9.23 -13.17
N ASP A 143 -1.15 -9.01 -12.57
CA ASP A 143 -1.69 -7.73 -12.15
C ASP A 143 -1.75 -7.66 -10.61
N GLY A 144 -1.60 -6.46 -10.05
CA GLY A 144 -1.99 -6.20 -8.66
C GLY A 144 -3.51 -6.20 -8.53
N ILE A 145 -4.06 -6.82 -7.50
CA ILE A 145 -5.50 -6.75 -7.17
C ILE A 145 -5.67 -5.75 -6.05
N VAL A 146 -6.33 -4.63 -6.35
CA VAL A 146 -6.66 -3.59 -5.36
C VAL A 146 -8.06 -3.88 -4.82
N VAL A 147 -8.15 -4.10 -3.50
CA VAL A 147 -9.41 -4.37 -2.80
C VAL A 147 -9.68 -3.25 -1.79
N PRO A 148 -10.87 -2.61 -1.83
CA PRO A 148 -11.26 -1.53 -0.94
C PRO A 148 -11.21 -1.80 0.56
N ILE A 149 -11.32 -3.08 0.90
CA ILE A 149 -11.71 -3.56 2.21
C ILE A 149 -10.84 -3.03 3.35
N GLU A 150 -9.52 -2.89 3.13
CA GLU A 150 -8.60 -2.45 4.18
C GLU A 150 -8.80 -0.96 4.49
N PHE A 151 -8.86 -0.09 3.47
CA PHE A 151 -9.15 1.33 3.70
C PHE A 151 -10.55 1.61 4.19
N GLU A 152 -11.50 0.73 3.90
CA GLU A 152 -12.83 0.83 4.43
C GLU A 152 -12.85 0.41 5.90
N ASN A 153 -12.08 -0.61 6.28
CA ASN A 153 -11.91 -1.11 7.65
C ASN A 153 -11.29 -0.08 8.59
N VAL A 154 -10.45 0.78 8.04
CA VAL A 154 -9.63 1.71 8.80
C VAL A 154 -10.41 2.89 9.42
N PRO A 155 -11.22 3.67 8.69
CA PRO A 155 -12.19 4.61 9.26
C PRO A 155 -13.21 3.92 10.16
N ARG A 156 -13.49 2.63 9.90
CA ARG A 156 -14.56 1.85 10.54
C ARG A 156 -14.17 1.20 11.85
N THR A 157 -12.90 0.86 12.05
CA THR A 157 -12.35 0.34 13.31
C THR A 157 -12.03 1.46 14.29
N GLN A 158 -11.59 2.62 13.81
CA GLN A 158 -11.32 3.81 14.64
C GLN A 158 -12.61 4.44 15.19
N ARG A 159 -13.72 4.40 14.44
CA ARG A 159 -15.04 4.76 14.94
C ARG A 159 -15.72 3.51 15.47
N ALA A 160 -15.68 3.25 16.78
CA ALA A 160 -16.71 2.42 17.38
C ALA A 160 -18.07 2.89 16.84
N ASN A 161 -18.70 2.04 16.03
CA ASN A 161 -20.09 2.11 15.55
C ASN A 161 -20.46 3.19 14.50
N ASN A 162 -19.75 4.32 14.42
CA ASN A 162 -20.26 5.49 13.68
C ASN A 162 -19.96 5.54 12.17
N ALA A 163 -18.91 4.89 11.65
CA ALA A 163 -18.60 4.83 10.21
C ALA A 163 -19.11 3.55 9.54
N MET A 164 -19.59 2.60 10.34
CA MET A 164 -19.91 1.24 9.94
C MET A 164 -21.26 1.08 9.22
N SER A 165 -22.04 2.15 9.06
CA SER A 165 -23.45 2.05 8.66
C SER A 165 -23.91 3.01 7.60
N GLN A 166 -23.05 3.85 7.02
CA GLN A 166 -23.53 4.99 6.22
C GLN A 166 -24.25 4.58 4.93
N GLY A 167 -24.06 3.35 4.45
CA GLY A 167 -24.59 2.91 3.15
C GLY A 167 -23.83 3.60 2.01
N ALA A 168 -24.38 3.55 0.81
CA ALA A 168 -23.94 4.42 -0.29
C ALA A 168 -25.10 5.38 -0.60
N SER A 169 -24.83 6.68 -0.66
CA SER A 169 -25.74 7.71 -1.17
C SER A 169 -25.07 8.46 -2.32
N PHE A 170 -25.88 9.08 -3.19
CA PHE A 170 -25.39 9.97 -4.24
C PHE A 170 -24.64 11.22 -3.70
N GLN A 171 -24.75 11.50 -2.40
CA GLN A 171 -24.20 12.69 -1.75
C GLN A 171 -22.96 12.39 -0.90
N ASP A 172 -22.44 11.15 -0.91
CA ASP A 172 -21.34 10.69 -0.06
C ASP A 172 -19.94 11.11 -0.61
N TRP A 173 -19.80 12.38 -1.00
CA TRP A 173 -18.62 13.01 -1.61
C TRP A 173 -17.30 12.79 -0.83
N THR A 174 -17.42 12.57 0.49
CA THR A 174 -16.28 12.35 1.39
C THR A 174 -15.71 10.94 1.21
N PHE A 175 -16.55 9.94 0.89
CA PHE A 175 -16.12 8.59 0.54
C PHE A 175 -15.55 8.59 -0.89
N GLU A 176 -16.16 9.34 -1.81
CA GLU A 176 -15.81 9.42 -3.24
C GLU A 176 -14.37 9.89 -3.49
N CYS A 177 -13.87 10.86 -2.71
CA CYS A 177 -12.50 11.33 -2.83
C CYS A 177 -11.46 10.20 -2.61
N TRP A 178 -11.77 9.16 -1.82
CA TRP A 178 -10.84 8.11 -1.40
C TRP A 178 -10.77 6.92 -2.37
N TRP A 179 -11.79 6.76 -3.22
CA TRP A 179 -11.96 5.65 -4.17
C TRP A 179 -11.66 6.03 -5.60
N MET A 180 -12.07 7.24 -6.02
CA MET A 180 -11.92 7.72 -7.40
C MET A 180 -10.50 7.55 -7.96
N PRO A 181 -9.41 7.87 -7.22
CA PRO A 181 -8.08 7.76 -7.79
C PRO A 181 -7.66 6.30 -8.12
N ARG A 182 -8.22 5.30 -7.43
CA ARG A 182 -7.85 3.89 -7.66
C ARG A 182 -8.54 3.28 -8.86
N VAL A 183 -9.78 3.69 -9.12
CA VAL A 183 -10.52 3.24 -10.28
C VAL A 183 -9.89 3.82 -11.55
N VAL A 184 -9.45 5.09 -11.51
CA VAL A 184 -8.91 5.79 -12.68
C VAL A 184 -7.56 5.25 -13.14
N ASP A 185 -6.71 4.82 -12.21
CA ASP A 185 -5.38 4.32 -12.54
C ASP A 185 -5.32 2.79 -12.76
N ALA A 186 -6.41 2.07 -12.48
CA ALA A 186 -6.46 0.64 -12.71
C ALA A 186 -6.47 0.32 -14.22
N THR A 187 -5.92 -0.82 -14.61
CA THR A 187 -6.04 -1.35 -15.98
C THR A 187 -7.32 -2.16 -16.17
N GLY A 188 -8.09 -2.39 -15.10
CA GLY A 188 -9.39 -3.02 -15.20
C GLY A 188 -10.18 -3.05 -13.90
N HIS A 189 -11.46 -3.35 -14.01
CA HIS A 189 -12.43 -3.45 -12.94
C HIS A 189 -12.91 -4.91 -12.87
N ILE A 190 -12.68 -5.59 -11.74
CA ILE A 190 -13.11 -6.99 -11.55
C ILE A 190 -14.46 -7.06 -10.86
N GLN A 191 -15.47 -7.59 -11.53
CA GLN A 191 -16.80 -7.83 -10.96
C GLN A 191 -16.96 -9.31 -10.55
N ASP A 192 -16.70 -9.56 -9.25
CA ASP A 192 -16.86 -10.82 -8.48
C ASP A 192 -18.31 -11.21 -8.06
N GLY A 193 -18.63 -12.46 -7.75
CA GLY A 193 -19.40 -12.90 -6.57
C GLY A 193 -20.82 -12.38 -6.29
N ALA A 194 -21.40 -12.86 -5.19
CA ALA A 194 -22.74 -12.46 -4.72
C ALA A 194 -22.81 -11.00 -4.20
N ARG A 195 -21.65 -10.38 -3.98
CA ARG A 195 -21.49 -9.09 -3.27
C ARG A 195 -20.67 -8.05 -4.03
N THR A 196 -20.16 -8.39 -5.22
CA THR A 196 -19.19 -7.56 -5.96
C THR A 196 -19.77 -6.88 -7.20
N TYR A 197 -21.08 -6.99 -7.46
CA TYR A 197 -21.79 -5.99 -8.29
C TYR A 197 -22.02 -4.70 -7.50
N SER A 198 -20.89 -4.13 -7.10
CA SER A 198 -20.74 -2.69 -6.92
C SER A 198 -21.72 -2.08 -5.90
N ARG A 199 -22.01 -2.78 -4.79
CA ARG A 199 -22.89 -2.27 -3.72
C ARG A 199 -24.33 -1.98 -4.13
N TYR A 200 -24.93 -2.81 -5.00
CA TYR A 200 -26.33 -2.56 -5.36
C TYR A 200 -26.47 -1.19 -6.06
N ALA A 201 -25.51 -0.94 -6.96
CA ALA A 201 -25.09 0.29 -7.64
C ALA A 201 -24.14 1.20 -6.85
N ASN A 202 -23.03 1.54 -7.51
CA ASN A 202 -22.03 2.43 -6.99
C ASN A 202 -21.41 3.32 -8.08
N ILE A 203 -20.65 4.29 -7.58
CA ILE A 203 -19.96 5.29 -8.37
C ILE A 203 -18.75 4.69 -9.11
N GLU A 204 -18.15 3.60 -8.61
CA GLU A 204 -17.03 2.95 -9.26
C GLU A 204 -17.40 2.30 -10.60
N ASP A 205 -18.64 1.82 -10.75
CA ASP A 205 -19.16 1.30 -12.03
C ASP A 205 -19.40 2.44 -13.04
N MET A 206 -19.99 3.56 -12.60
CA MET A 206 -20.12 4.76 -13.45
C MET A 206 -18.75 5.30 -13.88
N THR A 207 -17.79 5.33 -12.96
CA THR A 207 -16.44 5.78 -13.25
C THR A 207 -15.79 4.86 -14.29
N ALA A 208 -15.98 3.54 -14.16
CA ALA A 208 -15.55 2.58 -15.16
C ALA A 208 -16.20 2.85 -16.54
N ASP A 209 -17.50 3.14 -16.59
CA ASP A 209 -18.19 3.52 -17.83
C ASP A 209 -17.57 4.76 -18.46
N VAL A 210 -17.39 5.84 -17.68
CA VAL A 210 -16.80 7.10 -18.16
C VAL A 210 -15.38 6.88 -18.70
N ILE A 211 -14.57 6.03 -18.06
CA ILE A 211 -13.24 5.66 -18.55
C ILE A 211 -13.34 4.88 -19.87
N GLN A 212 -14.24 3.89 -19.96
CA GLN A 212 -14.43 3.09 -21.17
C GLN A 212 -15.03 3.89 -22.34
N LEU A 213 -15.72 5.00 -22.06
CA LEU A 213 -16.23 5.96 -23.04
C LEU A 213 -15.15 6.94 -23.55
N GLY A 214 -13.97 6.98 -22.92
CA GLY A 214 -12.86 7.85 -23.32
C GLY A 214 -12.96 9.30 -22.83
N TYR A 215 -13.83 9.58 -21.86
CA TYR A 215 -14.02 10.93 -21.30
C TYR A 215 -12.99 11.31 -20.22
N LEU A 216 -12.19 10.36 -19.74
CA LEU A 216 -11.16 10.58 -18.72
C LEU A 216 -9.72 10.41 -19.26
N ASP A 217 -9.52 10.64 -20.56
CA ASP A 217 -8.20 10.53 -21.21
C ASP A 217 -7.14 11.45 -20.61
N ASP A 218 -7.50 12.65 -20.14
CA ASP A 218 -6.55 13.57 -19.51
C ASP A 218 -6.03 13.06 -18.15
N VAL A 219 -6.75 12.09 -17.54
CA VAL A 219 -6.31 11.38 -16.33
C VAL A 219 -5.62 10.05 -16.67
N ARG A 220 -5.73 9.58 -17.93
CA ARG A 220 -5.03 8.39 -18.47
C ARG A 220 -3.54 8.62 -18.78
N ASP A 221 -2.99 9.81 -18.53
CA ASP A 221 -1.53 10.05 -18.59
C ASP A 221 -0.73 9.07 -17.70
N VAL A 222 -1.38 8.47 -16.69
CA VAL A 222 -0.80 7.42 -15.81
C VAL A 222 -0.75 6.03 -16.48
N VAL A 223 -1.71 5.72 -17.35
CA VAL A 223 -1.85 4.37 -17.95
C VAL A 223 -1.08 4.24 -19.28
N GLY A 224 -0.74 5.39 -19.88
CA GLY A 224 -0.01 5.50 -21.14
C GLY A 224 -0.93 5.34 -22.36
N PRO A 225 -0.65 6.04 -23.47
CA PRO A 225 -1.47 5.94 -24.68
C PRO A 225 -1.49 4.48 -25.20
N GLY A 226 -2.69 3.92 -25.37
CA GLY A 226 -2.89 2.58 -25.92
C GLY A 226 -3.11 1.43 -24.93
N LYS A 227 -3.56 1.69 -23.70
CA LYS A 227 -4.01 0.62 -22.78
C LYS A 227 -5.52 0.64 -22.54
N GLU A 228 -6.13 -0.53 -22.65
CA GLU A 228 -7.56 -0.80 -22.48
C GLU A 228 -7.93 -0.86 -20.99
N TYR A 229 -8.93 -0.07 -20.57
CA TYR A 229 -9.56 -0.24 -19.27
C TYR A 229 -10.71 -1.24 -19.40
N ALA A 230 -10.56 -2.41 -18.81
CA ALA A 230 -11.50 -3.51 -19.00
C ALA A 230 -12.36 -3.76 -17.76
N VAL A 231 -13.68 -3.80 -17.90
CA VAL A 231 -14.58 -4.39 -16.89
C VAL A 231 -14.68 -5.89 -17.17
N THR A 232 -14.24 -6.73 -16.23
CA THR A 232 -14.14 -8.19 -16.38
C THR A 232 -14.68 -8.96 -15.17
N ASP A 233 -15.16 -10.19 -15.36
CA ASP A 233 -15.48 -11.07 -14.24
C ASP A 233 -14.20 -11.62 -13.57
N ARG A 234 -14.34 -12.47 -12.54
CA ARG A 234 -13.20 -13.13 -11.87
C ARG A 234 -12.36 -14.05 -12.75
N HIS A 235 -12.85 -14.39 -13.94
CA HIS A 235 -12.19 -15.24 -14.91
C HIS A 235 -11.55 -14.42 -16.03
N GLY A 236 -11.62 -13.08 -15.97
CA GLY A 236 -11.06 -12.19 -16.98
C GLY A 236 -11.94 -12.02 -18.21
N ILE A 237 -13.19 -12.49 -18.17
CA ILE A 237 -14.12 -12.35 -19.29
C ILE A 237 -14.70 -10.93 -19.27
N HIS A 238 -14.63 -10.23 -20.40
CA HIS A 238 -15.21 -8.90 -20.56
C HIS A 238 -16.72 -8.90 -20.34
N ILE A 239 -17.18 -7.80 -19.76
CA ILE A 239 -18.57 -7.62 -19.40
C ILE A 239 -19.11 -6.45 -20.21
N ASN A 240 -20.07 -6.73 -21.07
CA ASN A 240 -20.73 -5.71 -21.88
C ASN A 240 -21.68 -4.85 -21.02
N LEU A 241 -22.05 -3.67 -21.53
CA LEU A 241 -22.98 -2.73 -20.87
C LEU A 241 -24.36 -3.37 -20.56
N THR A 242 -24.87 -4.20 -21.48
CA THR A 242 -26.20 -4.81 -21.39
C THR A 242 -26.30 -5.73 -20.17
N ASP A 243 -25.37 -6.66 -20.01
CA ASP A 243 -25.31 -7.60 -18.89
C ASP A 243 -25.24 -6.83 -17.54
N ARG A 244 -24.51 -5.70 -17.48
CA ARG A 244 -24.46 -4.84 -16.26
C ARG A 244 -25.80 -4.19 -15.96
N ALA A 245 -26.45 -3.63 -16.99
CA ALA A 245 -27.75 -2.99 -16.86
C ALA A 245 -28.84 -3.97 -16.42
N TRP A 246 -28.83 -5.20 -16.96
CA TRP A 246 -29.78 -6.26 -16.57
C TRP A 246 -29.62 -6.66 -15.10
N GLU A 247 -28.39 -6.85 -14.63
CA GLU A 247 -28.14 -7.15 -13.21
C GLU A 247 -28.56 -5.99 -12.30
N ARG A 248 -28.32 -4.74 -12.71
CA ARG A 248 -28.75 -3.57 -11.94
C ARG A 248 -30.27 -3.47 -11.88
N ALA A 249 -30.97 -3.73 -12.99
CA ALA A 249 -32.42 -3.77 -13.03
C ALA A 249 -32.99 -4.85 -12.09
N ARG A 250 -32.43 -6.07 -12.09
CA ARG A 250 -32.81 -7.14 -11.14
C ARG A 250 -32.73 -6.68 -9.70
N HIS A 251 -31.62 -6.02 -9.36
CA HIS A 251 -31.44 -5.49 -8.02
C HIS A 251 -32.51 -4.45 -7.67
N ILE A 252 -32.70 -3.44 -8.53
CA ILE A 252 -33.67 -2.36 -8.29
C ILE A 252 -35.04 -2.95 -7.98
N VAL A 253 -35.53 -3.85 -8.82
CA VAL A 253 -36.84 -4.48 -8.62
C VAL A 253 -36.87 -5.31 -7.33
N ASP A 254 -35.85 -6.14 -7.04
CA ASP A 254 -35.81 -6.94 -5.81
C ASP A 254 -35.97 -6.09 -4.54
N VAL A 255 -35.23 -4.97 -4.45
CA VAL A 255 -35.21 -4.19 -3.21
C VAL A 255 -36.34 -3.17 -3.13
N VAL A 256 -36.76 -2.59 -4.26
CA VAL A 256 -37.91 -1.67 -4.29
C VAL A 256 -39.20 -2.41 -3.95
N GLU A 257 -39.39 -3.66 -4.43
CA GLU A 257 -40.54 -4.48 -4.06
C GLU A 257 -40.53 -4.91 -2.58
N ARG A 258 -39.35 -4.93 -1.95
CA ARG A 258 -39.22 -5.09 -0.49
C ARG A 258 -39.46 -3.79 0.28
N GLY A 259 -39.62 -2.66 -0.42
CA GLY A 259 -39.89 -1.34 0.14
C GLY A 259 -38.64 -0.55 0.50
N PHE A 260 -37.49 -0.87 -0.11
CA PHE A 260 -36.26 -0.09 0.02
C PHE A 260 -36.19 1.04 -1.00
N HIS A 261 -35.51 2.11 -0.63
CA HIS A 261 -35.04 3.14 -1.57
C HIS A 261 -33.62 2.83 -2.05
N THR A 262 -33.36 3.02 -3.35
CA THR A 262 -32.05 2.84 -3.99
C THR A 262 -31.82 3.89 -5.09
N ASP A 263 -31.55 5.12 -4.66
CA ASP A 263 -31.38 6.30 -5.52
C ASP A 263 -30.22 6.15 -6.50
N LEU A 264 -29.06 5.70 -6.01
CA LEU A 264 -27.86 5.52 -6.82
C LEU A 264 -28.09 4.50 -7.92
N ALA A 265 -28.73 3.35 -7.64
CA ALA A 265 -28.99 2.33 -8.65
C ALA A 265 -29.90 2.80 -9.77
N VAL A 266 -30.94 3.54 -9.41
CA VAL A 266 -31.85 4.13 -10.38
C VAL A 266 -31.10 5.11 -11.27
N ALA A 267 -30.29 6.00 -10.69
CA ALA A 267 -29.50 6.98 -11.45
C ALA A 267 -28.50 6.30 -12.39
N THR A 268 -27.77 5.28 -11.90
CA THR A 268 -26.77 4.55 -12.69
C THR A 268 -27.42 3.79 -13.86
N LEU A 269 -28.58 3.14 -13.66
CA LEU A 269 -29.30 2.47 -14.75
C LEU A 269 -29.79 3.46 -15.81
N ILE A 270 -30.29 4.63 -15.39
CA ILE A 270 -30.71 5.68 -16.33
C ILE A 270 -29.50 6.18 -17.14
N ALA A 271 -28.34 6.37 -16.49
CA ALA A 271 -27.12 6.76 -17.18
C ALA A 271 -26.70 5.72 -18.23
N GLU A 272 -26.79 4.41 -17.94
CA GLU A 272 -26.50 3.37 -18.93
C GLU A 272 -27.46 3.39 -20.13
N PHE A 273 -28.75 3.68 -19.90
CA PHE A 273 -29.71 3.85 -20.99
C PHE A 273 -29.39 5.06 -21.87
N GLN A 274 -28.96 6.16 -21.27
CA GLN A 274 -28.52 7.35 -21.96
C GLN A 274 -27.23 7.10 -22.75
N ILE A 275 -26.26 6.38 -22.16
CA ILE A 275 -25.03 5.94 -22.84
C ILE A 275 -25.37 5.08 -24.06
N ASP A 276 -26.30 4.12 -23.93
CA ASP A 276 -26.73 3.31 -25.07
C ASP A 276 -27.30 4.16 -26.22
N GLU A 277 -28.09 5.20 -25.92
CA GLU A 277 -28.60 6.14 -26.94
C GLU A 277 -27.49 6.93 -27.61
N TRP A 278 -26.54 7.46 -26.82
CA TRP A 278 -25.40 8.20 -27.35
C TRP A 278 -24.53 7.39 -28.30
N LEU A 279 -24.45 6.07 -28.08
CA LEU A 279 -23.71 5.16 -28.93
C LEU A 279 -24.45 4.81 -30.22
N ARG A 280 -25.78 4.93 -30.24
CA ARG A 280 -26.63 4.65 -31.41
C ARG A 280 -26.86 5.89 -32.28
N ASP A 281 -26.99 7.06 -31.66
CA ASP A 281 -27.24 8.32 -32.36
C ASP A 281 -26.38 9.45 -31.79
N ASP A 282 -25.46 9.96 -32.61
CA ASP A 282 -24.59 11.10 -32.28
C ASP A 282 -25.39 12.39 -32.02
N LYS A 283 -26.67 12.47 -32.42
CA LYS A 283 -27.58 13.58 -32.15
C LYS A 283 -28.28 13.49 -30.79
N ALA A 284 -28.25 12.33 -30.13
CA ALA A 284 -28.80 12.13 -28.79
C ALA A 284 -27.87 12.68 -27.69
N GLN A 285 -26.63 13.05 -28.02
CA GLN A 285 -25.69 13.64 -27.08
C GLN A 285 -26.04 15.11 -26.76
N PRO A 286 -25.95 15.53 -25.48
CA PRO A 286 -26.28 16.89 -25.10
C PRO A 286 -25.37 17.94 -25.75
N ILE A 287 -25.95 19.10 -26.06
CA ILE A 287 -25.20 20.26 -26.56
C ILE A 287 -24.28 20.78 -25.44
N GLY A 288 -22.96 20.79 -25.68
CA GLY A 288 -21.96 21.29 -24.72
C GLY A 288 -20.98 20.24 -24.19
N PHE A 289 -21.17 18.97 -24.52
CA PHE A 289 -20.15 17.92 -24.36
C PHE A 289 -19.36 17.75 -25.66
N ASP A 290 -18.07 17.41 -25.54
CA ASP A 290 -17.32 16.91 -26.68
C ASP A 290 -18.02 15.65 -27.19
N LYS A 291 -18.27 15.60 -28.51
CA LYS A 291 -18.88 14.42 -29.13
C LYS A 291 -18.04 13.19 -28.78
N LEU A 292 -18.72 12.11 -28.43
CA LEU A 292 -18.08 10.82 -28.14
C LEU A 292 -17.14 10.44 -29.28
N ASP A 293 -15.86 10.38 -28.98
CA ASP A 293 -14.85 9.97 -29.95
C ASP A 293 -14.89 8.45 -30.07
N LYS A 294 -15.54 7.96 -31.13
CA LYS A 294 -15.70 6.53 -31.39
C LYS A 294 -14.37 5.78 -31.50
N LYS A 295 -13.25 6.47 -31.73
CA LYS A 295 -11.90 5.85 -31.75
C LYS A 295 -11.34 5.58 -30.35
N LYS A 296 -11.89 6.23 -29.32
CA LYS A 296 -11.45 6.11 -27.92
C LYS A 296 -12.30 5.15 -27.10
N LEU A 297 -13.42 4.68 -27.67
CA LEU A 297 -14.31 3.72 -27.05
C LEU A 297 -13.60 2.37 -26.82
N HIS A 298 -13.84 1.79 -25.65
CA HIS A 298 -13.45 0.41 -25.38
C HIS A 298 -14.23 -0.57 -26.29
N GLU A 299 -13.63 -1.71 -26.62
CA GLU A 299 -14.18 -2.66 -27.60
C GLU A 299 -15.58 -3.19 -27.24
N THR A 300 -15.89 -3.27 -25.95
CA THR A 300 -17.22 -3.67 -25.44
C THR A 300 -18.34 -2.70 -25.83
N TYR A 301 -18.02 -1.46 -26.21
CA TYR A 301 -18.98 -0.48 -26.72
C TYR A 301 -18.99 -0.40 -28.24
N THR A 302 -17.88 -0.74 -28.92
CA THR A 302 -17.78 -0.69 -30.38
C THR A 302 -18.24 -1.97 -31.06
N HIS A 303 -18.15 -3.12 -30.40
CA HIS A 303 -18.49 -4.44 -30.96
C HIS A 303 -19.72 -5.06 -30.31
N ARG A 304 -20.81 -4.29 -30.24
CA ARG A 304 -22.09 -4.78 -29.70
C ARG A 304 -22.82 -5.61 -30.76
N SER A 305 -23.18 -6.83 -30.38
CA SER A 305 -23.96 -7.76 -31.20
C SER A 305 -25.43 -7.36 -31.30
N ASP A 306 -26.12 -7.79 -32.36
CA ASP A 306 -27.56 -7.56 -32.54
C ASP A 306 -28.38 -8.10 -31.36
N GLU A 307 -27.93 -9.21 -30.76
CA GLU A 307 -28.53 -9.79 -29.56
C GLU A 307 -28.40 -8.84 -28.35
N GLU A 308 -27.23 -8.25 -28.13
CA GLU A 308 -27.01 -7.30 -27.03
C GLU A 308 -27.84 -6.02 -27.19
N LEU A 309 -28.00 -5.54 -28.43
CA LEU A 309 -28.82 -4.37 -28.74
C LEU A 309 -30.31 -4.67 -28.50
N ALA A 310 -30.82 -5.79 -29.01
CA ALA A 310 -32.20 -6.21 -28.82
C ALA A 310 -32.53 -6.43 -27.32
N ARG A 311 -31.58 -6.96 -26.55
CA ARG A 311 -31.73 -7.15 -25.10
C ARG A 311 -31.72 -5.84 -24.32
N MET A 312 -30.96 -4.83 -24.77
CA MET A 312 -31.03 -3.50 -24.16
C MET A 312 -32.39 -2.84 -24.44
N ASP A 313 -32.94 -3.03 -25.64
CA ASP A 313 -34.26 -2.50 -26.00
C ASP A 313 -35.37 -3.14 -25.17
N GLU A 314 -35.35 -4.47 -25.03
CA GLU A 314 -36.26 -5.21 -24.13
C GLU A 314 -36.15 -4.71 -22.69
N LEU A 315 -34.93 -4.48 -22.20
CA LEU A 315 -34.72 -3.97 -20.85
C LEU A 315 -35.33 -2.56 -20.66
N LYS A 316 -35.17 -1.67 -21.64
CA LYS A 316 -35.77 -0.32 -21.62
C LYS A 316 -37.30 -0.39 -21.61
N GLU A 317 -37.89 -1.26 -22.42
CA GLU A 317 -39.35 -1.48 -22.46
C GLU A 317 -39.90 -1.95 -21.11
N ILE A 318 -39.15 -2.77 -20.38
CA ILE A 318 -39.53 -3.28 -19.06
C ILE A 318 -39.31 -2.21 -17.97
N MET A 319 -38.12 -1.60 -17.96
CA MET A 319 -37.66 -0.80 -16.84
C MET A 319 -38.12 0.64 -16.87
N LEU A 320 -38.24 1.31 -18.04
CA LEU A 320 -38.69 2.70 -18.08
C LEU A 320 -40.10 2.87 -17.45
N PRO A 321 -41.10 2.00 -17.74
CA PRO A 321 -42.39 2.00 -17.04
C PRO A 321 -42.27 1.77 -15.52
N TYR A 322 -41.42 0.82 -15.11
CA TYR A 322 -41.22 0.49 -13.69
C TYR A 322 -40.60 1.66 -12.92
N LEU A 323 -39.56 2.29 -13.49
CA LEU A 323 -38.90 3.46 -12.93
C LEU A 323 -39.90 4.62 -12.77
N ALA A 324 -40.68 4.91 -13.82
CA ALA A 324 -41.73 5.93 -13.82
C ALA A 324 -42.76 5.72 -12.69
N GLU A 325 -43.19 4.47 -12.48
CA GLU A 325 -44.21 4.14 -11.48
C GLU A 325 -43.66 4.12 -10.04
N LYS A 326 -42.46 3.56 -9.83
CA LYS A 326 -41.98 3.17 -8.50
C LYS A 326 -40.79 3.97 -7.96
N CYS A 327 -39.97 4.57 -8.81
CA CYS A 327 -38.62 5.01 -8.42
C CYS A 327 -38.38 6.52 -8.55
N MET A 328 -39.18 7.24 -9.35
CA MET A 328 -38.90 8.65 -9.67
C MET A 328 -38.97 9.60 -8.47
N ASP A 329 -39.61 9.22 -7.37
CA ASP A 329 -39.65 10.00 -6.13
C ASP A 329 -38.41 9.80 -5.23
N MET A 330 -37.45 8.98 -5.67
CA MET A 330 -36.22 8.65 -4.95
C MET A 330 -34.99 9.42 -5.46
N ALA A 331 -34.96 9.83 -6.73
CA ALA A 331 -33.79 10.46 -7.35
C ALA A 331 -33.92 12.00 -7.42
N ASP A 332 -32.89 12.75 -7.01
CA ASP A 332 -32.82 14.22 -7.15
C ASP A 332 -32.20 14.62 -8.50
N TYR A 333 -32.87 14.23 -9.59
CA TYR A 333 -32.36 14.38 -10.95
C TYR A 333 -32.39 15.82 -11.50
N LYS A 334 -33.12 16.72 -10.84
CA LYS A 334 -33.27 18.13 -11.28
C LYS A 334 -31.99 18.95 -11.16
N ARG A 335 -30.99 18.43 -10.45
CA ARG A 335 -29.67 19.06 -10.31
C ARG A 335 -28.76 18.81 -11.52
N ASP A 336 -29.06 17.81 -12.34
CA ASP A 336 -28.32 17.48 -13.56
C ASP A 336 -29.20 17.76 -14.80
N PRO A 337 -28.87 18.77 -15.61
CA PRO A 337 -29.68 19.13 -16.78
C PRO A 337 -29.83 18.01 -17.82
N ASN A 338 -28.82 17.14 -17.97
CA ASN A 338 -28.84 16.07 -18.97
C ASN A 338 -29.70 14.90 -18.48
N LEU A 339 -29.56 14.53 -17.21
CA LEU A 339 -30.40 13.52 -16.57
C LEU A 339 -31.86 14.00 -16.52
N SER A 340 -32.10 15.27 -16.20
CA SER A 340 -33.45 15.88 -16.23
C SER A 340 -34.06 15.80 -17.62
N THR A 341 -33.29 16.17 -18.66
CA THR A 341 -33.77 16.12 -20.06
C THR A 341 -34.15 14.69 -20.46
N PHE A 342 -33.33 13.70 -20.10
CA PHE A 342 -33.61 12.29 -20.41
C PHE A 342 -34.91 11.83 -19.73
N ILE A 343 -35.07 12.13 -18.45
CA ILE A 343 -36.26 11.78 -17.66
C ILE A 343 -37.52 12.45 -18.23
N GLU A 344 -37.46 13.74 -18.52
CA GLU A 344 -38.58 14.51 -19.07
C GLU A 344 -39.03 14.00 -20.45
N SER A 345 -38.11 13.49 -21.26
CA SER A 345 -38.39 13.03 -22.61
C SER A 345 -38.78 11.55 -22.71
N HIS A 346 -38.28 10.69 -21.83
CA HIS A 346 -38.46 9.24 -21.93
C HIS A 346 -39.27 8.63 -20.79
N ILE A 347 -39.22 9.19 -19.57
CA ILE A 347 -39.84 8.60 -18.38
C ILE A 347 -41.15 9.32 -18.02
N ASP A 348 -41.14 10.66 -17.94
CA ASP A 348 -42.32 11.46 -17.61
C ASP A 348 -43.51 11.26 -18.57
N PRO A 349 -43.32 11.02 -19.89
CA PRO A 349 -44.43 10.74 -20.79
C PRO A 349 -45.13 9.40 -20.55
N ILE A 350 -44.50 8.48 -19.79
CA ILE A 350 -45.06 7.17 -19.47
C ILE A 350 -46.12 7.35 -18.39
N LYS A 351 -47.39 7.46 -18.80
CA LYS A 351 -48.55 7.57 -17.89
C LYS A 351 -48.53 6.42 -16.88
N LYS A 352 -48.37 6.71 -15.58
CA LYS A 352 -48.40 5.76 -14.42
C LYS A 352 -48.88 4.36 -14.80
N PRO A 353 -48.02 3.54 -15.42
CA PRO A 353 -48.43 2.25 -15.92
C PRO A 353 -48.73 1.38 -14.71
N LYS A 354 -49.66 0.43 -14.83
CA LYS A 354 -49.73 -0.65 -13.85
C LYS A 354 -48.71 -1.68 -14.29
N THR A 355 -47.53 -1.65 -13.70
CA THR A 355 -46.58 -2.74 -13.87
C THR A 355 -47.03 -3.94 -13.02
N ASP A 356 -46.78 -5.17 -13.50
CA ASP A 356 -46.89 -6.38 -12.67
C ASP A 356 -45.48 -6.76 -12.21
N PRO A 357 -45.10 -6.44 -10.95
CA PRO A 357 -43.75 -6.70 -10.47
C PRO A 357 -43.37 -8.18 -10.51
N LYS A 358 -44.34 -9.10 -10.39
CA LYS A 358 -44.05 -10.53 -10.47
C LYS A 358 -43.69 -10.95 -11.88
N GLN A 359 -44.36 -10.39 -12.88
CA GLN A 359 -44.05 -10.63 -14.28
C GLN A 359 -42.71 -10.00 -14.66
N ILE A 360 -42.46 -8.75 -14.23
CA ILE A 360 -41.17 -8.07 -14.45
C ILE A 360 -40.03 -8.85 -13.80
N LEU A 361 -40.19 -9.24 -12.54
CA LEU A 361 -39.17 -9.99 -11.82
C LEU A 361 -38.94 -11.37 -12.45
N LYS A 362 -39.99 -12.03 -12.95
CA LYS A 362 -39.84 -13.25 -13.73
C LYS A 362 -39.04 -13.02 -15.03
N THR A 363 -39.43 -12.05 -15.85
CA THR A 363 -38.73 -11.73 -17.10
C THR A 363 -37.27 -11.34 -16.86
N LEU A 364 -37.02 -10.51 -15.84
CA LEU A 364 -35.67 -10.12 -15.44
C LEU A 364 -34.84 -11.33 -15.03
N PHE A 365 -35.40 -12.30 -14.31
CA PHE A 365 -34.67 -13.47 -13.79
C PHE A 365 -34.52 -14.62 -14.80
N ASP A 366 -35.32 -14.64 -15.87
CA ASP A 366 -35.21 -15.63 -16.96
C ASP A 366 -33.98 -15.40 -17.85
N TYR A 367 -33.37 -14.21 -17.79
CA TYR A 367 -32.11 -13.90 -18.47
C TYR A 367 -30.91 -14.64 -17.81
N GLU A 368 -29.91 -15.08 -18.57
CA GLU A 368 -28.63 -15.56 -18.01
C GLU A 368 -27.51 -14.71 -18.61
N PRO A 369 -26.87 -13.82 -17.82
CA PRO A 369 -25.75 -13.02 -18.33
C PRO A 369 -24.58 -13.93 -18.75
N ARG A 370 -23.75 -13.46 -19.69
CA ARG A 370 -22.53 -14.16 -20.11
C ARG A 370 -21.43 -13.95 -19.05
N GLY A 371 -20.57 -14.96 -18.86
CA GLY A 371 -19.58 -14.99 -17.77
C GLY A 371 -20.15 -15.59 -16.48
N ALA A 372 -19.34 -15.86 -15.44
CA ALA A 372 -19.78 -16.55 -14.22
C ALA A 372 -20.61 -15.65 -13.26
N TYR A 373 -21.54 -14.90 -13.85
CA TYR A 373 -22.36 -13.80 -13.35
C TYR A 373 -23.51 -14.18 -12.41
N LYS A 374 -23.38 -15.28 -11.68
CA LYS A 374 -24.52 -15.85 -10.95
C LYS A 374 -24.53 -15.37 -9.50
N ASN A 375 -25.42 -14.42 -9.17
CA ASN A 375 -25.78 -14.20 -7.77
C ASN A 375 -26.51 -15.45 -7.24
N PRO A 376 -25.97 -16.16 -6.23
CA PRO A 376 -26.56 -17.39 -5.70
C PRO A 376 -27.99 -17.22 -5.18
N ARG A 377 -28.39 -16.03 -4.72
CA ARG A 377 -29.76 -15.74 -4.26
C ARG A 377 -30.76 -15.78 -5.42
N TYR A 378 -30.40 -15.22 -6.56
CA TYR A 378 -31.27 -15.20 -7.74
C TYR A 378 -31.27 -16.55 -8.46
N THR A 379 -30.15 -17.28 -8.41
CA THR A 379 -30.12 -18.69 -8.84
C THR A 379 -30.97 -19.57 -7.91
N ALA A 380 -31.04 -19.30 -6.61
CA ALA A 380 -31.90 -20.02 -5.67
C ALA A 380 -33.40 -19.74 -5.89
N ALA A 381 -33.76 -18.50 -6.25
CA ALA A 381 -35.12 -18.13 -6.64
C ALA A 381 -35.54 -18.79 -7.97
N ALA A 382 -34.63 -18.86 -8.96
CA ALA A 382 -34.81 -19.62 -10.20
C ALA A 382 -34.82 -21.15 -9.97
N LYS A 383 -34.13 -21.65 -8.94
CA LYS A 383 -34.05 -23.08 -8.56
C LYS A 383 -35.30 -23.66 -7.89
N LYS A 384 -36.42 -22.92 -7.79
CA LYS A 384 -37.72 -23.57 -7.57
C LYS A 384 -38.16 -24.43 -8.77
N SER A 385 -37.44 -24.41 -9.89
CA SER A 385 -37.44 -25.46 -10.91
C SER A 385 -36.10 -26.22 -10.96
N ASP A 386 -36.07 -27.33 -10.24
CA ASP A 386 -35.30 -28.58 -10.43
C ASP A 386 -33.91 -28.58 -11.11
N LEU A 387 -32.92 -27.93 -10.49
CA LEU A 387 -31.48 -28.11 -10.84
C LEU A 387 -30.62 -28.52 -9.63
N SER A 388 -31.20 -29.25 -8.69
CA SER A 388 -30.53 -29.76 -7.48
C SER A 388 -29.50 -30.87 -7.73
N LYS A 389 -29.29 -31.31 -8.97
CA LYS A 389 -28.43 -32.46 -9.32
C LYS A 389 -27.17 -32.15 -10.13
N ARG A 390 -26.75 -30.88 -10.29
CA ARG A 390 -25.57 -30.56 -11.14
C ARG A 390 -24.38 -29.88 -10.48
N PHE A 391 -24.38 -29.62 -9.17
CA PHE A 391 -23.19 -29.07 -8.50
C PHE A 391 -23.02 -29.71 -7.13
N GLY A 392 -22.60 -30.97 -7.13
CA GLY A 392 -21.85 -31.55 -6.02
C GLY A 392 -20.37 -31.24 -6.22
N ASP A 393 -19.73 -30.84 -5.13
CA ASP A 393 -18.28 -30.86 -4.89
C ASP A 393 -17.36 -30.23 -5.95
N VAL A 394 -17.01 -28.97 -5.75
CA VAL A 394 -15.67 -28.48 -6.11
C VAL A 394 -15.14 -27.64 -4.95
N VAL A 395 -14.68 -28.35 -3.91
CA VAL A 395 -13.61 -27.84 -3.05
C VAL A 395 -12.33 -28.42 -3.62
N ASP A 396 -11.82 -27.83 -4.70
CA ASP A 396 -10.47 -28.14 -5.17
C ASP A 396 -9.46 -27.37 -4.32
N ASN A 397 -9.07 -28.01 -3.22
CA ASN A 397 -7.77 -27.81 -2.61
C ASN A 397 -6.71 -28.42 -3.53
N ALA A 398 -6.32 -27.73 -4.60
CA ALA A 398 -5.20 -28.13 -5.42
C ALA A 398 -4.41 -26.90 -5.86
N PHE A 399 -3.10 -26.96 -5.60
CA PHE A 399 -2.06 -25.94 -5.79
C PHE A 399 -1.96 -24.89 -4.67
N LEU A 400 -1.25 -25.28 -3.60
CA LEU A 400 -0.40 -24.32 -2.88
C LEU A 400 0.90 -24.16 -3.71
N PRO A 401 1.10 -23.06 -4.46
CA PRO A 401 2.45 -22.69 -4.85
C PRO A 401 3.27 -22.40 -3.58
N ASP A 402 4.58 -22.61 -3.64
CA ASP A 402 5.56 -22.41 -2.56
C ASP A 402 5.13 -21.37 -1.53
N LYS A 403 4.94 -21.79 -0.27
CA LYS A 403 4.52 -20.99 0.91
C LYS A 403 4.43 -19.49 0.61
N VAL A 404 3.28 -19.09 0.07
CA VAL A 404 3.06 -17.70 -0.26
C VAL A 404 2.96 -16.93 1.04
N VAL A 405 3.76 -15.87 1.12
CA VAL A 405 3.91 -15.11 2.34
C VAL A 405 2.77 -14.10 2.42
N LYS A 406 1.82 -14.36 3.30
CA LYS A 406 0.71 -13.44 3.56
C LYS A 406 1.23 -12.11 4.08
N ARG A 407 1.19 -11.05 3.26
CA ARG A 407 1.43 -9.68 3.74
C ARG A 407 0.30 -9.29 4.70
N ARG A 408 0.60 -9.04 5.98
CA ARG A 408 -0.40 -8.73 7.03
C ARG A 408 -1.00 -7.33 6.95
N SER A 409 -2.32 -7.21 7.08
CA SER A 409 -3.17 -6.03 7.37
C SER A 409 -2.49 -4.69 7.69
N THR A 410 -3.08 -3.60 7.21
CA THR A 410 -2.84 -2.20 7.68
C THR A 410 -3.01 -1.98 9.19
N GLU A 411 -3.48 -2.99 9.94
CA GLU A 411 -3.60 -2.99 11.40
C GLU A 411 -2.21 -3.18 12.07
N GLY A 412 -1.62 -2.10 12.59
CA GLY A 412 -0.38 -2.13 13.36
C GLY A 412 0.23 -0.75 13.63
N GLY A 413 1.08 -0.64 14.66
CA GLY A 413 1.86 0.57 14.91
C GLY A 413 3.09 0.62 14.02
N TYR A 414 3.16 1.58 13.10
CA TYR A 414 4.40 1.88 12.37
C TYR A 414 5.45 2.46 13.30
N PHE A 415 6.73 2.22 13.03
CA PHE A 415 7.84 2.74 13.83
C PHE A 415 7.79 2.30 15.31
N THR A 416 7.10 1.19 15.61
CA THR A 416 6.95 0.65 16.99
C THR A 416 7.86 -0.53 17.30
N ARG A 417 8.49 -1.12 16.26
CA ARG A 417 9.34 -2.31 16.37
C ARG A 417 10.75 -1.98 15.90
N PRO A 418 11.55 -1.32 16.75
CA PRO A 418 12.95 -1.07 16.43
C PRO A 418 13.69 -2.40 16.23
N ALA A 419 14.79 -2.41 15.48
CA ALA A 419 15.66 -3.58 15.45
C ALA A 419 16.20 -3.87 16.85
N GLU A 420 16.34 -5.14 17.22
CA GLU A 420 16.82 -5.50 18.56
C GLU A 420 18.28 -5.03 18.76
N LEU A 421 19.08 -5.09 17.70
CA LEU A 421 20.46 -4.60 17.59
C LEU A 421 20.56 -3.52 16.52
N PHE A 422 21.45 -2.53 16.73
CA PHE A 422 21.80 -1.49 15.74
C PHE A 422 20.68 -0.53 15.33
N ASP A 423 19.69 -0.31 16.21
CA ASP A 423 18.58 0.58 15.87
C ASP A 423 18.97 2.06 15.96
N ASP A 424 19.01 2.70 14.81
CA ASP A 424 19.09 4.15 14.72
C ASP A 424 17.71 4.72 15.07
N ASN A 425 17.62 5.52 16.15
CA ASN A 425 16.36 6.14 16.62
C ASN A 425 15.86 7.24 15.64
N LEU A 426 15.74 6.94 14.34
CA LEU A 426 15.43 7.91 13.30
C LEU A 426 14.09 8.59 13.52
N PHE A 427 13.08 7.86 14.02
CA PHE A 427 11.71 8.33 14.19
C PHE A 427 11.51 9.22 15.45
N LYS A 428 12.12 8.85 16.58
CA LYS A 428 11.88 9.53 17.88
C LYS A 428 12.35 10.99 17.89
N ASP A 429 13.38 11.28 17.12
CA ASP A 429 14.00 12.61 17.06
C ASP A 429 13.34 13.53 16.03
N LEU A 430 12.30 13.05 15.33
CA LEU A 430 11.59 13.86 14.33
C LEU A 430 10.67 14.87 15.00
N SER A 431 10.30 15.91 14.26
CA SER A 431 9.27 16.84 14.71
C SER A 431 7.92 16.14 14.89
N ILE A 432 7.05 16.72 15.72
CA ILE A 432 5.69 16.16 15.97
C ILE A 432 4.91 16.02 14.65
N TRP A 433 5.08 16.99 13.73
CA TRP A 433 4.45 16.91 12.41
C TRP A 433 4.95 15.72 11.59
N GLU A 434 6.26 15.47 11.54
CA GLU A 434 6.84 14.32 10.84
C GLU A 434 6.44 12.98 11.48
N GLN A 435 6.43 12.90 12.82
CA GLN A 435 5.97 11.72 13.55
C GLN A 435 4.50 11.39 13.26
N ALA A 436 3.68 12.40 12.94
CA ALA A 436 2.29 12.21 12.54
C ALA A 436 2.13 11.90 11.04
N ALA A 437 2.94 12.52 10.19
CA ALA A 437 2.89 12.36 8.73
C ALA A 437 3.41 10.98 8.27
N LEU A 438 4.46 10.47 8.91
CA LEU A 438 5.12 9.23 8.51
C LEU A 438 4.23 7.98 8.62
N PRO A 439 3.51 7.75 9.72
CA PRO A 439 2.58 6.61 9.80
C PRO A 439 1.43 6.72 8.79
N PHE A 440 0.97 7.93 8.47
CA PHE A 440 -0.01 8.14 7.41
C PHE A 440 0.57 7.77 6.04
N ALA A 441 1.79 8.22 5.73
CA ALA A 441 2.48 7.89 4.49
C ALA A 441 2.68 6.38 4.35
N MET A 442 3.15 5.71 5.41
CA MET A 442 3.27 4.25 5.47
C MET A 442 1.93 3.56 5.26
N GLY A 443 0.90 4.04 5.95
CA GLY A 443 -0.47 3.58 5.81
C GLY A 443 -0.96 3.66 4.36
N ALA A 444 -0.68 4.77 3.68
CA ALA A 444 -1.05 5.03 2.29
C ALA A 444 -0.22 4.22 1.27
N MET A 445 1.07 4.02 1.51
CA MET A 445 1.94 3.18 0.67
C MET A 445 1.55 1.69 0.75
N GLU A 446 1.31 1.18 1.95
CA GLU A 446 0.87 -0.22 2.16
C GLU A 446 -0.58 -0.45 1.76
N SER A 447 -1.30 0.61 1.54
CA SER A 447 -2.71 0.63 1.21
C SER A 447 -2.96 0.31 -0.28
N PHE A 448 -1.96 0.54 -1.13
CA PHE A 448 -1.91 0.03 -2.51
C PHE A 448 -1.20 -1.31 -2.54
N ARG A 449 -1.54 -2.14 -1.56
CA ARG A 449 -0.97 -3.48 -1.41
C ARG A 449 -1.15 -4.23 -2.71
N LEU A 450 0.00 -4.57 -3.27
CA LEU A 450 0.09 -5.70 -4.16
C LEU A 450 -0.44 -6.91 -3.36
N PRO A 451 -1.33 -7.72 -3.96
CA PRO A 451 -1.98 -8.88 -3.32
C PRO A 451 -1.07 -9.77 -2.44
N GLU A 452 -1.66 -10.63 -1.60
CA GLU A 452 -0.87 -11.55 -0.73
C GLU A 452 0.07 -12.45 -1.56
N ASN A 453 -0.31 -12.74 -2.82
CA ASN A 453 0.46 -13.55 -3.76
C ASN A 453 1.16 -12.75 -4.89
N ALA A 454 1.25 -11.44 -4.73
CA ALA A 454 1.65 -10.50 -5.78
C ALA A 454 3.18 -10.41 -5.99
N PRO A 455 3.63 -9.75 -7.07
CA PRO A 455 5.01 -9.85 -7.51
C PRO A 455 5.98 -9.34 -6.43
N VAL A 456 7.10 -10.06 -6.26
CA VAL A 456 8.15 -9.69 -5.31
C VAL A 456 8.57 -8.24 -5.55
N SER A 457 8.40 -7.38 -4.53
CA SER A 457 8.83 -5.99 -4.62
C SER A 457 10.32 -5.87 -4.38
N MET A 458 10.97 -5.06 -5.21
CA MET A 458 12.38 -4.69 -5.08
C MET A 458 12.50 -3.24 -4.63
N PHE A 459 13.40 -2.99 -3.70
CA PHE A 459 13.86 -1.64 -3.40
C PHE A 459 15.13 -1.35 -4.19
N TYR A 460 15.08 -0.43 -5.15
CA TYR A 460 16.27 0.07 -5.82
C TYR A 460 16.80 1.30 -5.07
N VAL A 461 17.88 1.09 -4.32
CA VAL A 461 18.54 2.12 -3.52
C VAL A 461 19.48 2.90 -4.42
N ALA A 462 19.08 4.14 -4.73
CA ALA A 462 19.77 5.01 -5.66
C ALA A 462 19.56 6.48 -5.26
N GLU A 463 20.41 6.99 -4.36
CA GLU A 463 20.37 8.40 -3.99
C GLU A 463 20.93 9.26 -5.14
N PRO A 464 20.18 10.28 -5.64
CA PRO A 464 20.65 11.11 -6.75
C PRO A 464 21.99 11.81 -6.50
N LYS A 465 22.36 12.00 -5.23
CA LYS A 465 23.64 12.59 -4.82
C LYS A 465 24.81 11.60 -4.88
N GLY A 466 24.56 10.30 -4.99
CA GLY A 466 25.57 9.24 -4.92
C GLY A 466 25.94 8.60 -6.25
N GLY A 467 26.49 7.39 -6.16
CA GLY A 467 26.85 6.56 -7.30
C GLY A 467 28.06 7.02 -8.12
N PRO A 468 28.28 6.47 -9.32
CA PRO A 468 29.54 6.59 -10.04
C PRO A 468 29.82 8.01 -10.55
N ARG A 469 28.75 8.78 -10.82
CA ARG A 469 28.89 10.20 -11.20
C ARG A 469 29.41 11.05 -10.05
N ALA A 470 28.92 10.80 -8.83
CA ALA A 470 29.40 11.48 -7.64
C ALA A 470 30.88 11.15 -7.39
N GLN A 471 31.26 9.87 -7.46
CA GLN A 471 32.66 9.45 -7.34
C GLN A 471 33.57 10.12 -8.38
N LYS A 472 33.13 10.18 -9.64
CA LYS A 472 33.88 10.85 -10.72
C LYS A 472 34.01 12.35 -10.46
N TYR A 473 32.97 13.00 -9.97
CA TYR A 473 32.99 14.41 -9.62
C TYR A 473 33.95 14.67 -8.46
N MET A 474 33.84 13.88 -7.38
CA MET A 474 34.72 13.98 -6.22
C MET A 474 36.19 13.83 -6.61
N LYS A 475 36.52 12.81 -7.41
CA LYS A 475 37.88 12.62 -7.91
C LYS A 475 38.38 13.76 -8.81
N LYS A 476 37.51 14.32 -9.67
CA LYS A 476 37.86 15.42 -10.57
C LYS A 476 38.20 16.70 -9.78
N ASN A 477 37.48 16.94 -8.69
CA ASN A 477 37.56 18.16 -7.90
C ASN A 477 38.33 17.98 -6.58
N ASP A 478 39.01 16.85 -6.41
CA ASP A 478 39.79 16.53 -5.20
C ASP A 478 39.00 16.64 -3.88
N VAL A 479 37.74 16.17 -3.91
CA VAL A 479 36.83 16.21 -2.76
C VAL A 479 36.86 14.86 -2.04
N THR A 480 37.19 14.88 -0.75
CA THR A 480 37.32 13.67 0.06
C THR A 480 35.95 13.14 0.50
N TRP A 481 35.05 14.03 0.91
CA TRP A 481 33.75 13.68 1.45
C TRP A 481 32.60 14.26 0.64
N LEU A 482 31.60 13.42 0.33
CA LEU A 482 30.46 13.83 -0.47
C LEU A 482 29.71 15.04 0.10
N LYS A 483 29.75 15.29 1.43
CA LYS A 483 29.12 16.49 2.00
C LYS A 483 29.81 17.79 1.63
N GLU A 484 31.11 17.78 1.38
CA GLU A 484 31.86 18.94 0.87
C GLU A 484 31.42 19.26 -0.56
N ALA A 485 31.19 18.23 -1.38
CA ALA A 485 30.83 18.38 -2.80
C ALA A 485 29.49 19.12 -3.05
N TYR A 486 28.59 19.21 -2.06
CA TYR A 486 27.35 19.99 -2.17
C TYR A 486 27.30 21.22 -1.25
N ALA A 487 28.29 21.39 -0.37
CA ALA A 487 28.39 22.56 0.50
C ALA A 487 28.77 23.82 -0.31
N ASP A 488 29.45 23.63 -1.45
CA ASP A 488 29.53 24.59 -2.53
C ASP A 488 28.18 24.59 -3.27
N ALA A 489 27.24 25.40 -2.78
CA ALA A 489 25.94 25.58 -3.41
C ALA A 489 26.13 26.30 -4.75
N ASP A 490 26.39 25.55 -5.82
CA ASP A 490 26.39 26.11 -7.16
C ASP A 490 25.06 26.81 -7.43
N PRO A 491 25.08 28.01 -8.03
CA PRO A 491 23.88 28.58 -8.63
C PRO A 491 23.27 27.53 -9.56
N VAL A 492 21.94 27.43 -9.57
CA VAL A 492 21.17 26.44 -10.37
C VAL A 492 21.55 26.44 -11.87
N ASP A 493 22.22 27.49 -12.34
CA ASP A 493 22.66 27.71 -13.73
C ASP A 493 24.10 27.25 -14.05
N ASP A 494 24.89 26.77 -13.07
CA ASP A 494 26.20 26.18 -13.37
C ASP A 494 26.03 24.75 -13.91
N LYS A 495 26.42 24.56 -15.18
CA LYS A 495 26.36 23.26 -15.87
C LYS A 495 27.44 22.28 -15.38
N ASP A 496 28.56 22.80 -14.87
CA ASP A 496 29.66 22.01 -14.32
C ASP A 496 29.48 21.75 -12.81
N GLY A 497 28.52 22.42 -12.19
CA GLY A 497 28.23 22.33 -10.76
C GLY A 497 27.65 20.99 -10.30
N PHE A 498 27.78 20.67 -9.00
CA PHE A 498 27.41 19.34 -8.46
C PHE A 498 25.94 18.99 -8.72
N PHE A 499 25.03 19.96 -8.57
CA PHE A 499 23.61 19.75 -8.83
C PHE A 499 23.33 19.32 -10.28
N SER A 500 23.87 20.06 -11.25
CA SER A 500 23.66 19.79 -12.68
C SER A 500 24.41 18.54 -13.15
N ALA A 501 25.70 18.43 -12.79
CA ALA A 501 26.58 17.36 -13.26
C ALA A 501 26.27 15.99 -12.65
N VAL A 502 25.79 15.98 -11.40
CA VAL A 502 25.52 14.76 -10.62
C VAL A 502 24.03 14.55 -10.39
N ILE A 503 23.36 15.42 -9.62
CA ILE A 503 21.98 15.18 -9.13
C ILE A 503 20.98 15.07 -10.27
N SER A 504 20.86 16.10 -11.11
CA SER A 504 19.89 16.15 -12.21
C SER A 504 20.12 15.02 -13.21
N ALA A 505 21.39 14.77 -13.54
CA ALA A 505 21.74 13.70 -14.46
C ALA A 505 21.51 12.30 -13.87
N ASN A 506 21.74 12.11 -12.57
CA ASN A 506 21.43 10.86 -11.89
C ASN A 506 19.92 10.61 -11.85
N MET A 507 19.10 11.61 -11.51
CA MET A 507 17.65 11.48 -11.54
C MET A 507 17.14 11.00 -12.91
N GLY A 508 17.62 11.59 -14.01
CA GLY A 508 17.23 11.16 -15.36
C GLY A 508 17.71 9.75 -15.75
N ASN A 509 18.81 9.26 -15.16
CA ASN A 509 19.31 7.90 -15.43
C ASN A 509 18.59 6.84 -14.61
N ILE A 510 18.11 7.16 -13.41
CA ILE A 510 17.47 6.18 -12.51
C ILE A 510 16.27 5.52 -13.19
N ASP A 511 15.43 6.28 -13.91
CA ASP A 511 14.29 5.70 -14.65
C ASP A 511 14.73 4.72 -15.75
N THR A 512 15.86 5.03 -16.42
CA THR A 512 16.45 4.15 -17.44
C THR A 512 17.02 2.88 -16.79
N GLU A 513 17.68 3.02 -15.65
CA GLU A 513 18.23 1.91 -14.86
C GLU A 513 17.10 1.00 -14.35
N VAL A 514 16.02 1.56 -13.78
CA VAL A 514 14.83 0.82 -13.35
C VAL A 514 14.17 0.08 -14.51
N THR A 515 14.06 0.73 -15.68
CA THR A 515 13.54 0.09 -16.89
C THR A 515 14.39 -1.10 -17.31
N ALA A 516 15.72 -1.00 -17.22
CA ALA A 516 16.63 -2.12 -17.51
C ALA A 516 16.46 -3.26 -16.48
N LEU A 517 16.40 -2.93 -15.19
CA LEU A 517 16.19 -3.89 -14.09
C LEU A 517 14.87 -4.64 -14.26
N SER A 518 13.80 -3.94 -14.63
CA SER A 518 12.48 -4.55 -14.86
C SER A 518 12.47 -5.61 -15.98
N LYS A 519 13.43 -5.53 -16.91
CA LYS A 519 13.59 -6.44 -18.06
C LYS A 519 14.58 -7.57 -17.80
N ASP A 520 15.27 -7.57 -16.66
CA ASP A 520 16.28 -8.59 -16.33
C ASP A 520 15.64 -9.98 -16.20
N GLY A 521 16.27 -11.01 -16.76
CA GLY A 521 15.74 -12.38 -16.72
C GLY A 521 15.60 -12.96 -15.31
N ALA A 522 16.49 -12.59 -14.37
CA ALA A 522 16.43 -13.05 -12.98
C ALA A 522 15.25 -12.40 -12.23
N PHE A 523 14.94 -11.14 -12.53
CA PHE A 523 13.80 -10.41 -11.95
C PHE A 523 12.47 -10.82 -12.60
N SER A 524 12.41 -10.81 -13.94
CA SER A 524 11.19 -10.98 -14.73
C SER A 524 10.72 -12.43 -14.88
N LYS A 525 11.62 -13.43 -14.96
CA LYS A 525 11.24 -14.83 -15.24
C LYS A 525 11.24 -15.74 -14.02
N VAL A 526 12.12 -15.52 -13.05
CA VAL A 526 12.37 -16.50 -11.97
C VAL A 526 11.52 -16.23 -10.73
N ARG A 527 11.13 -14.97 -10.46
CA ARG A 527 10.49 -14.60 -9.18
C ARG A 527 9.24 -13.76 -9.32
N ARG A 528 8.74 -13.60 -10.56
CA ARG A 528 7.60 -12.75 -10.89
C ARG A 528 7.73 -11.32 -10.33
N GLY A 529 8.93 -10.82 -10.01
CA GLY A 529 9.10 -9.47 -9.47
C GLY A 529 8.79 -8.42 -10.53
N ARG A 530 7.91 -7.45 -10.21
CA ARG A 530 7.42 -6.43 -11.17
C ARG A 530 7.26 -5.04 -10.58
N ASN A 531 7.40 -4.91 -9.25
CA ASN A 531 7.37 -3.61 -8.59
C ASN A 531 8.77 -3.22 -8.14
N ILE A 532 9.30 -2.13 -8.70
CA ILE A 532 10.57 -1.55 -8.30
C ILE A 532 10.26 -0.18 -7.72
N VAL A 533 10.43 -0.05 -6.40
CA VAL A 533 10.36 1.24 -5.72
C VAL A 533 11.77 1.78 -5.58
N THR A 534 11.96 3.08 -5.75
CA THR A 534 13.28 3.73 -5.72
C THR A 534 13.37 4.78 -4.64
N SER A 535 14.58 5.19 -4.26
CA SER A 535 14.80 6.36 -3.40
C SER A 535 14.17 7.64 -3.97
N VAL A 536 14.05 7.77 -5.30
CA VAL A 536 13.40 8.92 -5.98
C VAL A 536 11.90 8.96 -5.70
N ASN A 537 11.25 7.80 -5.64
CA ASN A 537 9.83 7.74 -5.26
C ASN A 537 9.62 8.35 -3.88
N PHE A 538 10.46 8.02 -2.89
CA PHE A 538 10.37 8.63 -1.56
C PHE A 538 10.65 10.14 -1.53
N ILE A 539 11.48 10.66 -2.46
CA ILE A 539 11.66 12.11 -2.65
C ILE A 539 10.34 12.75 -3.13
N ASN A 540 9.63 12.12 -4.06
CA ASN A 540 8.34 12.61 -4.56
C ASN A 540 7.25 12.55 -3.47
N ILE A 541 7.23 11.47 -2.68
CA ILE A 541 6.34 11.33 -1.52
C ILE A 541 6.60 12.47 -0.52
N ALA A 542 7.87 12.74 -0.20
CA ALA A 542 8.23 13.84 0.69
C ALA A 542 7.75 15.21 0.15
N LYS A 543 7.96 15.49 -1.15
CA LYS A 543 7.45 16.71 -1.81
C LYS A 543 5.92 16.80 -1.76
N ALA A 544 5.22 15.68 -1.89
CA ALA A 544 3.76 15.63 -1.79
C ALA A 544 3.29 15.89 -0.36
N ALA A 545 3.98 15.34 0.65
CA ALA A 545 3.71 15.62 2.06
C ALA A 545 3.87 17.12 2.37
N GLU A 546 4.88 17.77 1.79
CA GLU A 546 5.06 19.23 1.90
C GLU A 546 3.93 20.00 1.22
N LYS A 547 3.58 19.63 -0.02
CA LYS A 547 2.51 20.27 -0.81
C LYS A 547 1.14 20.18 -0.13
N PHE A 548 0.86 19.05 0.51
CA PHE A 548 -0.43 18.76 1.13
C PHE A 548 -0.39 18.83 2.65
N ARG A 549 0.64 19.46 3.23
CA ARG A 549 0.97 19.52 4.65
C ARG A 549 -0.20 19.71 5.61
N ASP A 550 -1.20 20.50 5.20
CA ASP A 550 -2.38 20.83 6.00
C ASP A 550 -3.18 19.60 6.44
N PHE A 551 -2.97 18.43 5.82
CA PHE A 551 -3.60 17.18 6.24
C PHE A 551 -3.35 16.81 7.72
N VAL A 552 -2.22 17.25 8.30
CA VAL A 552 -1.91 17.09 9.73
C VAL A 552 -1.97 18.44 10.43
N ALA A 553 -2.82 18.55 11.45
CA ALA A 553 -2.93 19.77 12.25
C ALA A 553 -1.91 19.82 13.40
N ALA A 554 -0.63 19.65 13.07
CA ALA A 554 0.49 19.73 14.01
C ALA A 554 1.53 20.74 13.51
N ASP A 555 2.05 21.54 14.44
CA ASP A 555 3.13 22.45 14.16
C ASP A 555 4.42 21.68 13.85
N GLY A 556 5.23 22.21 12.93
CA GLY A 556 6.43 21.54 12.46
C GLY A 556 7.18 22.33 11.40
N PRO A 557 8.27 21.77 10.87
CA PRO A 557 9.03 22.37 9.77
C PRO A 557 8.16 22.47 8.51
N GLN A 558 8.50 23.41 7.62
CA GLN A 558 7.86 23.51 6.30
C GLN A 558 8.31 22.42 5.32
N ARG A 559 9.38 21.68 5.66
CA ARG A 559 10.01 20.68 4.79
C ARG A 559 10.12 19.35 5.50
N PHE A 560 10.00 18.28 4.73
CA PHE A 560 10.25 16.93 5.18
C PHE A 560 11.77 16.75 5.35
N SER A 561 12.23 16.46 6.57
CA SER A 561 13.67 16.36 6.80
C SER A 561 14.28 15.14 6.08
N PRO A 562 15.58 15.19 5.72
CA PRO A 562 16.28 14.01 5.22
C PRO A 562 16.17 12.81 6.18
N LYS A 563 16.18 13.06 7.50
CA LYS A 563 15.99 12.04 8.53
C LYS A 563 14.60 11.41 8.48
N ALA A 564 13.55 12.20 8.29
CA ALA A 564 12.19 11.68 8.10
C ALA A 564 12.09 10.85 6.81
N ARG A 565 12.73 11.27 5.72
CA ARG A 565 12.77 10.49 4.46
C ARG A 565 13.48 9.15 4.66
N LEU A 566 14.63 9.14 5.34
CA LEU A 566 15.35 7.91 5.67
C LEU A 566 14.51 7.00 6.56
N ALA A 567 13.87 7.53 7.61
CA ALA A 567 12.96 6.76 8.45
C ALA A 567 11.83 6.10 7.65
N LEU A 568 11.23 6.83 6.70
CA LEU A 568 10.19 6.31 5.81
C LEU A 568 10.72 5.17 4.93
N MET A 569 11.90 5.35 4.34
CA MET A 569 12.56 4.33 3.50
C MET A 569 12.90 3.07 4.31
N THR A 570 13.44 3.23 5.51
CA THR A 570 13.79 2.13 6.42
C THR A 570 12.55 1.34 6.84
N GLU A 571 11.49 2.01 7.32
CA GLU A 571 10.24 1.33 7.71
C GLU A 571 9.59 0.63 6.50
N TRP A 572 9.63 1.24 5.31
CA TRP A 572 9.13 0.58 4.12
C TRP A 572 9.95 -0.65 3.73
N LEU A 573 11.29 -0.56 3.79
CA LEU A 573 12.24 -1.65 3.54
C LEU A 573 12.01 -2.83 4.51
N ASP A 574 11.82 -2.56 5.80
CA ASP A 574 11.57 -3.58 6.82
C ASP A 574 10.30 -4.39 6.53
N ARG A 575 9.33 -3.78 5.86
CA ARG A 575 7.96 -4.31 5.76
C ARG A 575 7.57 -4.83 4.40
N ASN A 576 8.16 -4.32 3.32
CA ASN A 576 7.62 -4.52 1.98
C ASN A 576 8.51 -5.36 1.06
N PRO A 577 9.72 -4.92 0.68
CA PRO A 577 10.53 -5.60 -0.33
C PRO A 577 11.08 -6.94 0.16
N GLN A 578 11.32 -7.86 -0.77
CA GLN A 578 12.10 -9.09 -0.52
C GLN A 578 13.44 -9.06 -1.28
N MET A 579 13.63 -8.05 -2.11
CA MET A 579 14.87 -7.80 -2.84
C MET A 579 15.29 -6.35 -2.63
N MET A 580 16.59 -6.14 -2.56
CA MET A 580 17.23 -4.85 -2.62
C MET A 580 18.25 -4.86 -3.76
N ALA A 581 18.18 -3.86 -4.63
CA ALA A 581 19.24 -3.59 -5.59
C ALA A 581 19.94 -2.29 -5.18
N LEU A 582 21.24 -2.37 -4.93
CA LEU A 582 22.11 -1.25 -4.64
C LEU A 582 22.66 -0.71 -5.96
N ARG A 583 22.59 0.59 -6.17
CA ARG A 583 23.23 1.20 -7.34
C ARG A 583 24.74 0.99 -7.27
N LYS A 584 25.39 0.71 -8.40
CA LYS A 584 26.86 0.67 -8.47
C LYS A 584 27.49 1.89 -7.79
N GLY A 585 28.42 1.68 -6.86
CA GLY A 585 29.00 2.79 -6.08
C GLY A 585 28.11 3.31 -4.94
N TRP A 586 27.16 2.51 -4.46
CA TRP A 586 26.28 2.78 -3.30
C TRP A 586 27.04 3.17 -2.03
N THR A 587 28.32 2.80 -1.92
CA THR A 587 29.17 3.14 -0.77
C THR A 587 29.45 4.64 -0.65
N THR A 588 29.17 5.43 -1.70
CA THR A 588 29.49 6.87 -1.74
C THR A 588 28.56 7.70 -0.85
N HIS A 589 27.27 7.33 -0.73
CA HIS A 589 26.28 8.11 0.02
C HIS A 589 25.86 7.42 1.33
N HIS A 590 25.82 8.18 2.43
CA HIS A 590 25.53 7.66 3.77
C HIS A 590 24.15 7.00 3.92
N ASP A 591 23.11 7.53 3.29
CA ASP A 591 21.77 6.90 3.33
C ASP A 591 21.76 5.54 2.61
N GLU A 592 22.49 5.41 1.49
CA GLU A 592 22.58 4.14 0.74
C GLU A 592 23.31 3.08 1.57
N VAL A 593 24.37 3.49 2.26
CA VAL A 593 25.14 2.62 3.16
C VAL A 593 24.29 2.12 4.34
N GLN A 594 23.53 3.01 5.00
CA GLN A 594 22.64 2.62 6.09
C GLN A 594 21.54 1.66 5.62
N LEU A 595 20.92 1.92 4.46
CA LEU A 595 19.90 1.05 3.88
C LEU A 595 20.49 -0.32 3.49
N ALA A 596 21.71 -0.35 2.93
CA ALA A 596 22.40 -1.58 2.58
C ALA A 596 22.63 -2.48 3.82
N VAL A 597 23.09 -1.90 4.94
CA VAL A 597 23.23 -2.63 6.20
C VAL A 597 21.88 -3.07 6.76
N ARG A 598 20.84 -2.23 6.67
CA ARG A 598 19.48 -2.63 7.06
C ARG A 598 18.99 -3.83 6.25
N GLY A 599 19.30 -3.89 4.95
CA GLY A 599 19.03 -5.05 4.10
C GLY A 599 19.69 -6.33 4.62
N VAL A 600 20.95 -6.27 5.05
CA VAL A 600 21.67 -7.41 5.67
C VAL A 600 21.04 -7.79 7.02
N MET A 601 20.62 -6.82 7.83
CA MET A 601 19.93 -7.09 9.09
C MET A 601 18.59 -7.82 8.87
N ILE A 602 17.84 -7.48 7.81
CA ILE A 602 16.63 -8.22 7.42
C ILE A 602 16.99 -9.64 6.94
N ALA A 603 18.03 -9.78 6.11
CA ALA A 603 18.49 -11.07 5.60
C ALA A 603 18.94 -12.04 6.71
N THR A 604 19.48 -11.48 7.80
CA THR A 604 19.94 -12.23 8.98
C THR A 604 18.86 -12.37 10.06
N GLY A 605 17.68 -11.77 9.88
CA GLY A 605 16.56 -11.84 10.83
C GLY A 605 16.73 -10.97 12.09
N LEU A 606 17.70 -10.05 12.11
CA LEU A 606 17.88 -9.04 13.17
C LEU A 606 16.78 -7.96 13.16
N VAL A 607 16.04 -7.85 12.05
CA VAL A 607 14.82 -7.05 11.94
C VAL A 607 13.62 -7.99 11.90
N GLU A 608 12.74 -7.86 12.89
CA GLU A 608 11.47 -8.59 12.90
C GLU A 608 10.54 -8.00 11.82
N ARG A 609 10.10 -8.84 10.88
CA ARG A 609 9.12 -8.44 9.88
C ARG A 609 7.70 -8.73 10.38
N PRO A 610 6.72 -7.87 10.09
CA PRO A 610 5.37 -7.98 10.66
C PRO A 610 4.53 -9.14 10.07
N PHE A 611 5.09 -9.99 9.22
CA PHE A 611 4.36 -11.01 8.47
C PHE A 611 5.02 -12.40 8.54
N GLU A 612 4.19 -13.44 8.46
CA GLU A 612 4.63 -14.83 8.63
C GLU A 612 5.59 -15.25 7.52
N GLY A 613 6.75 -15.78 7.88
CA GLY A 613 7.78 -16.19 6.92
C GLY A 613 8.56 -15.04 6.29
N GLY A 614 8.40 -13.79 6.74
CA GLY A 614 9.20 -12.65 6.28
C GLY A 614 10.61 -12.61 6.80
N ASN A 615 10.84 -13.09 8.02
CA ASN A 615 12.17 -13.11 8.63
C ASN A 615 13.14 -13.93 7.78
N TYR A 616 14.40 -13.49 7.72
CA TYR A 616 15.47 -14.10 6.93
C TYR A 616 15.27 -14.04 5.40
N ARG A 617 14.28 -13.27 4.91
CA ARG A 617 13.98 -13.11 3.48
C ARG A 617 14.32 -11.71 3.00
N MET A 618 15.57 -11.56 2.55
CA MET A 618 16.04 -10.41 1.76
C MET A 618 17.18 -10.88 0.86
N GLU A 619 17.04 -10.66 -0.44
CA GLU A 619 18.16 -10.79 -1.38
C GLU A 619 18.74 -9.44 -1.73
N ILE A 620 20.06 -9.36 -1.80
CA ILE A 620 20.79 -8.12 -2.06
C ILE A 620 21.52 -8.28 -3.39
N PHE A 621 21.41 -7.27 -4.24
CA PHE A 621 22.04 -7.21 -5.54
C PHE A 621 22.78 -5.89 -5.70
N GLU A 622 23.84 -5.87 -6.51
CA GLU A 622 24.37 -4.64 -7.10
C GLU A 622 23.82 -4.49 -8.52
N SER A 623 23.39 -3.29 -8.91
CA SER A 623 23.01 -3.00 -10.29
C SER A 623 24.26 -2.81 -11.16
N ASP A 624 24.31 -3.54 -12.27
CA ASP A 624 25.31 -3.34 -13.32
C ASP A 624 24.62 -3.25 -14.69
N PRO A 625 23.92 -2.15 -15.00
CA PRO A 625 23.13 -2.03 -16.24
C PRO A 625 23.97 -2.10 -17.52
N LYS A 626 25.30 -2.03 -17.42
CA LYS A 626 26.25 -2.20 -18.54
C LYS A 626 26.89 -3.60 -18.57
N GLY A 627 26.67 -4.40 -17.54
CA GLY A 627 27.19 -5.75 -17.40
C GLY A 627 26.41 -6.76 -18.25
N LYS A 628 26.90 -8.00 -18.27
CA LYS A 628 26.23 -9.12 -18.94
C LYS A 628 24.86 -9.43 -18.30
N ASN A 629 24.77 -9.25 -16.98
CA ASN A 629 23.54 -9.28 -16.21
C ASN A 629 23.34 -7.88 -15.63
N SER A 630 22.10 -7.37 -15.62
CA SER A 630 21.84 -6.03 -15.09
C SER A 630 21.85 -5.99 -13.57
N MET A 631 21.85 -7.16 -12.92
CA MET A 631 21.99 -7.35 -11.48
C MET A 631 22.98 -8.48 -11.16
N VAL A 632 23.77 -8.26 -10.11
CA VAL A 632 24.70 -9.26 -9.55
C VAL A 632 24.33 -9.49 -8.09
N LYS A 633 24.00 -10.73 -7.70
CA LYS A 633 23.68 -11.06 -6.30
C LYS A 633 24.93 -10.83 -5.43
N MET A 634 24.77 -10.11 -4.34
CA MET A 634 25.83 -9.81 -3.37
C MET A 634 25.73 -10.75 -2.17
N ASP A 635 26.86 -11.30 -1.75
CA ASP A 635 27.00 -11.96 -0.45
C ASP A 635 27.55 -11.00 0.62
N LEU A 636 27.69 -11.46 1.87
CA LEU A 636 28.20 -10.62 2.95
C LEU A 636 29.65 -10.16 2.69
N ALA A 637 30.46 -10.96 2.00
CA ALA A 637 31.83 -10.57 1.67
C ALA A 637 31.86 -9.45 0.63
N ASP A 638 31.02 -9.48 -0.40
CA ASP A 638 30.89 -8.36 -1.36
C ASP A 638 30.56 -7.06 -0.64
N MET A 639 29.61 -7.10 0.28
CA MET A 639 29.18 -5.92 1.06
C MET A 639 30.33 -5.34 1.90
N ILE A 640 31.08 -6.20 2.60
CA ILE A 640 32.22 -5.82 3.45
C ILE A 640 33.40 -5.30 2.60
N LEU A 641 33.70 -5.95 1.47
CA LEU A 641 34.77 -5.55 0.58
C LEU A 641 34.47 -4.19 -0.06
N SER A 642 33.26 -3.97 -0.55
CA SER A 642 32.85 -2.68 -1.14
C SER A 642 32.90 -1.56 -0.11
N LEU A 643 32.24 -1.70 1.05
CA LEU A 643 32.20 -0.64 2.05
C LEU A 643 33.54 -0.44 2.75
N GLY A 644 34.27 -1.52 3.05
CA GLY A 644 35.56 -1.46 3.74
C GLY A 644 36.62 -0.72 2.94
N ASN A 645 36.64 -0.89 1.61
CA ASN A 645 37.53 -0.11 0.74
C ASN A 645 37.22 1.40 0.77
N GLU A 646 35.93 1.76 0.80
CA GLU A 646 35.54 3.18 0.91
C GLU A 646 35.86 3.75 2.30
N VAL A 647 35.61 2.98 3.37
CA VAL A 647 35.98 3.37 4.74
C VAL A 647 37.49 3.56 4.88
N LYS A 648 38.31 2.68 4.30
CA LYS A 648 39.77 2.89 4.24
C LYS A 648 40.14 4.19 3.55
N ARG A 649 39.49 4.51 2.43
CA ARG A 649 39.72 5.77 1.73
C ARG A 649 39.40 6.96 2.66
N LEU A 650 38.20 6.95 3.27
CA LEU A 650 37.73 8.01 4.17
C LEU A 650 38.62 8.20 5.42
N MET A 651 39.30 7.14 5.90
CA MET A 651 40.23 7.21 7.03
C MET A 651 41.66 7.64 6.65
N ASN A 652 42.03 7.58 5.36
CA ASN A 652 43.41 7.74 4.90
C ASN A 652 43.62 8.84 3.83
N ASP A 653 42.58 9.59 3.45
CA ASP A 653 42.66 10.70 2.48
C ASP A 653 43.15 12.00 3.16
N GLY A 654 44.14 12.69 2.59
CA GLY A 654 44.56 14.03 3.02
C GLY A 654 45.19 14.19 4.42
N GLY A 655 45.29 13.13 5.23
CA GLY A 655 45.88 13.14 6.57
C GLY A 655 44.90 13.46 7.71
N GLU A 656 43.69 13.93 7.40
CA GLU A 656 42.59 14.11 8.35
C GLU A 656 41.46 13.12 8.04
N ILE A 657 40.95 12.45 9.09
CA ILE A 657 39.86 11.50 8.94
C ILE A 657 38.56 12.23 8.57
N ALA A 658 37.91 11.78 7.49
CA ALA A 658 36.63 12.36 7.08
C ALA A 658 35.55 12.14 8.16
N PRO A 659 34.69 13.12 8.48
CA PRO A 659 33.64 12.98 9.49
C PRO A 659 32.42 12.19 8.97
N ALA A 660 32.66 10.96 8.52
CA ALA A 660 31.70 10.05 7.89
C ALA A 660 31.16 8.99 8.87
N ARG A 661 30.59 9.43 10.00
CA ARG A 661 30.06 8.57 11.08
C ARG A 661 29.24 7.40 10.55
N GLU A 662 28.29 7.65 9.65
CA GLU A 662 27.36 6.63 9.15
C GLU A 662 28.07 5.48 8.42
N HIS A 663 29.15 5.78 7.69
CA HIS A 663 29.98 4.79 7.00
C HIS A 663 30.73 3.90 8.00
N TYR A 664 31.34 4.51 9.02
CA TYR A 664 32.11 3.79 10.04
C TYR A 664 31.21 2.89 10.90
N VAL A 665 30.07 3.41 11.35
CA VAL A 665 29.09 2.63 12.12
C VAL A 665 28.54 1.48 11.30
N SER A 666 28.20 1.72 10.03
CA SER A 666 27.69 0.67 9.13
C SER A 666 28.72 -0.43 8.87
N MET A 667 30.00 -0.07 8.69
CA MET A 667 31.08 -1.05 8.54
C MET A 667 31.30 -1.88 9.80
N ALA A 668 31.29 -1.25 10.98
CA ALA A 668 31.39 -1.94 12.26
C ALA A 668 30.26 -2.97 12.45
N ARG A 669 29.03 -2.61 12.04
CA ARG A 669 27.86 -3.51 12.07
C ARG A 669 28.01 -4.71 11.13
N LEU A 670 28.48 -4.51 9.90
CA LEU A 670 28.74 -5.63 8.97
C LEU A 670 29.83 -6.57 9.49
N ILE A 671 30.91 -6.03 10.04
CA ILE A 671 31.97 -6.83 10.68
C ILE A 671 31.41 -7.62 11.86
N GLN A 672 30.59 -6.98 12.70
CA GLN A 672 29.98 -7.65 13.85
C GLN A 672 29.07 -8.82 13.42
N ILE A 673 28.31 -8.68 12.33
CA ILE A 673 27.50 -9.77 11.76
C ILE A 673 28.39 -10.91 11.26
N LEU A 674 29.50 -10.60 10.57
CA LEU A 674 30.47 -11.61 10.13
C LEU A 674 31.11 -12.34 11.33
N ASP A 675 31.47 -11.61 12.39
CA ASP A 675 32.05 -12.17 13.60
C ASP A 675 31.06 -13.10 14.33
N MET A 676 29.77 -12.75 14.38
CA MET A 676 28.70 -13.61 14.91
C MET A 676 28.53 -14.92 14.11
N TYR A 677 28.89 -14.95 12.82
CA TYR A 677 28.91 -16.16 12.02
C TYR A 677 30.17 -17.01 12.28
N ASN A 678 31.34 -16.37 12.36
CA ASN A 678 32.62 -17.04 12.50
C ASN A 678 32.86 -17.58 13.93
N ASP A 679 32.35 -16.88 14.95
CA ASP A 679 32.40 -17.32 16.35
C ASP A 679 31.00 -17.30 17.00
N PRO A 680 30.09 -18.19 16.56
CA PRO A 680 28.72 -18.18 17.04
C PRO A 680 28.64 -18.57 18.52
N ALA A 681 29.57 -19.38 19.02
CA ALA A 681 29.58 -19.84 20.40
C ALA A 681 29.73 -18.70 21.40
N ASN A 682 30.59 -17.72 21.09
CA ASN A 682 30.89 -16.60 21.97
C ASN A 682 30.12 -15.33 21.62
N MET A 683 29.74 -15.12 20.36
CA MET A 683 29.23 -13.83 19.89
C MET A 683 27.74 -13.84 19.48
N ASN A 684 27.12 -15.00 19.29
CA ASN A 684 25.75 -15.12 18.73
C ASN A 684 24.68 -15.56 19.75
N TYR A 685 24.89 -15.33 21.05
CA TYR A 685 23.94 -15.73 22.09
C TYR A 685 23.64 -14.60 23.07
N GLU A 686 22.36 -14.48 23.42
CA GLU A 686 21.90 -13.60 24.49
C GLU A 686 21.24 -14.40 25.63
N PHE A 687 21.38 -13.90 26.85
CA PHE A 687 20.90 -14.56 28.06
C PHE A 687 19.70 -13.81 28.65
N TYR A 688 18.53 -14.43 28.58
CA TYR A 688 17.28 -13.88 29.10
C TYR A 688 16.93 -14.51 30.44
N LYS A 689 16.72 -13.68 31.47
CA LYS A 689 16.20 -14.16 32.75
C LYS A 689 14.69 -14.12 32.75
N ASN A 690 14.04 -15.27 32.82
CA ASN A 690 12.58 -15.33 32.90
C ASN A 690 12.11 -14.73 34.23
N GLY A 691 11.38 -13.61 34.16
CA GLY A 691 10.91 -12.88 35.35
C GLY A 691 9.94 -13.66 36.25
N ARG A 692 9.29 -14.72 35.73
CA ARG A 692 8.37 -15.58 36.50
C ARG A 692 9.04 -16.81 37.10
N THR A 693 9.99 -17.42 36.40
CA THR A 693 10.62 -18.69 36.83
C THR A 693 12.02 -18.53 37.39
N GLY A 694 12.64 -17.35 37.21
CA GLY A 694 14.02 -17.07 37.61
C GLY A 694 15.09 -17.79 36.77
N GLN A 695 14.69 -18.68 35.85
CA GLN A 695 15.59 -19.44 34.99
C GLN A 695 16.16 -18.55 33.89
N THR A 696 17.47 -18.71 33.65
CA THR A 696 18.15 -18.08 32.52
C THR A 696 17.99 -18.96 31.29
N ARG A 697 17.38 -18.42 30.23
CA ARG A 697 17.37 -19.00 28.89
C ARG A 697 18.51 -18.43 28.07
N LYS A 698 19.13 -19.29 27.27
CA LYS A 698 20.13 -18.94 26.26
C LYS A 698 19.42 -19.00 24.91
N GLU A 699 19.38 -17.89 24.18
CA GLU A 699 18.74 -17.79 22.87
C GLU A 699 19.76 -17.28 21.84
N GLU A 700 19.67 -17.81 20.61
CA GLU A 700 20.51 -17.37 19.49
C GLU A 700 20.06 -16.00 19.02
N ILE A 701 21.01 -15.08 18.80
CA ILE A 701 20.73 -13.76 18.24
C ILE A 701 20.35 -13.91 16.76
N ILE A 702 21.22 -14.54 15.96
CA ILE A 702 20.97 -14.90 14.56
C ILE A 702 20.82 -16.41 14.46
N ALA A 703 19.63 -16.88 14.07
CA ALA A 703 19.41 -18.28 13.77
C ALA A 703 19.97 -18.64 12.38
N TRP A 704 21.29 -18.81 12.27
CA TRP A 704 22.03 -19.00 11.01
C TRP A 704 21.47 -20.13 10.11
N LYS A 705 20.88 -21.17 10.70
CA LYS A 705 20.20 -22.25 9.97
C LYS A 705 19.03 -21.79 9.09
N ASN A 706 18.44 -20.64 9.39
CA ASN A 706 17.29 -20.07 8.67
C ASN A 706 17.70 -18.98 7.66
N VAL A 707 18.95 -18.51 7.70
CA VAL A 707 19.49 -17.50 6.79
C VAL A 707 19.71 -18.11 5.40
N ASP A 708 19.44 -17.36 4.33
CA ASP A 708 19.74 -17.80 2.95
C ASP A 708 21.23 -18.20 2.84
N PRO A 709 21.56 -19.46 2.53
CA PRO A 709 22.94 -19.92 2.41
C PRO A 709 23.76 -19.11 1.41
N ALA A 710 23.13 -18.51 0.40
CA ALA A 710 23.81 -17.67 -0.58
C ALA A 710 24.47 -16.44 0.05
N LEU A 711 23.96 -15.92 1.18
CA LEU A 711 24.56 -14.77 1.87
C LEU A 711 25.95 -15.09 2.44
N MET A 712 26.20 -16.37 2.78
CA MET A 712 27.45 -16.84 3.41
C MET A 712 28.22 -17.84 2.54
N ALA A 713 27.83 -18.03 1.28
CA ALA A 713 28.38 -19.05 0.39
C ALA A 713 29.90 -18.93 0.21
N PHE A 714 30.45 -17.70 0.19
CA PHE A 714 31.89 -17.46 0.07
C PHE A 714 32.74 -18.18 1.13
N THR A 715 32.20 -18.43 2.33
CA THR A 715 32.92 -19.12 3.41
C THR A 715 33.26 -20.58 3.09
N ARG A 716 32.51 -21.19 2.16
CA ARG A 716 32.71 -22.57 1.70
C ARG A 716 33.15 -22.64 0.24
N ASP A 717 32.57 -21.79 -0.59
CA ASP A 717 32.62 -21.92 -2.05
C ASP A 717 33.71 -21.06 -2.69
N ASP A 718 34.28 -20.07 -1.96
CA ASP A 718 35.35 -19.18 -2.44
C ASP A 718 36.39 -18.85 -1.34
N PRO A 719 37.39 -19.72 -1.12
CA PRO A 719 38.41 -19.51 -0.09
C PRO A 719 39.24 -18.24 -0.27
N ALA A 720 39.48 -17.81 -1.51
CA ALA A 720 40.25 -16.60 -1.79
C ALA A 720 39.47 -15.34 -1.39
N LYS A 721 38.16 -15.31 -1.67
CA LYS A 721 37.27 -14.23 -1.23
C LYS A 721 37.13 -14.22 0.30
N PHE A 722 37.05 -15.40 0.93
CA PHE A 722 37.04 -15.51 2.39
C PHE A 722 38.32 -14.95 3.03
N GLU A 723 39.49 -15.29 2.50
CA GLU A 723 40.77 -14.75 2.99
C GLU A 723 40.86 -13.23 2.82
N ALA A 724 40.46 -12.72 1.64
CA ALA A 724 40.44 -11.29 1.36
C ALA A 724 39.52 -10.50 2.31
N VAL A 725 38.31 -11.00 2.58
CA VAL A 725 37.38 -10.33 3.50
C VAL A 725 37.88 -10.37 4.94
N MET A 726 38.51 -11.47 5.38
CA MET A 726 39.07 -11.58 6.73
C MET A 726 40.27 -10.64 6.93
N GLN A 727 41.13 -10.51 5.92
CA GLN A 727 42.24 -9.55 5.94
C GLN A 727 41.70 -8.11 6.02
N LEU A 728 40.78 -7.74 5.13
CA LEU A 728 40.19 -6.39 5.13
C LEU A 728 39.47 -6.11 6.46
N ARG A 729 38.72 -7.08 7.00
CA ARG A 729 38.04 -6.98 8.30
C ARG A 729 39.04 -6.72 9.44
N HIS A 730 40.19 -7.39 9.46
CA HIS A 730 41.21 -7.14 10.49
C HIS A 730 41.79 -5.73 10.36
N GLU A 731 42.25 -5.36 9.17
CA GLU A 731 42.88 -4.06 8.92
C GLU A 731 41.91 -2.89 9.21
N VAL A 732 40.69 -2.95 8.67
CA VAL A 732 39.69 -1.87 8.83
C VAL A 732 39.20 -1.75 10.27
N ARG A 733 38.98 -2.88 10.98
CA ARG A 733 38.53 -2.82 12.37
C ARG A 733 39.57 -2.17 13.28
N GLU A 734 40.84 -2.57 13.16
CA GLU A 734 41.90 -2.00 14.01
C GLU A 734 42.05 -0.49 13.76
N GLU A 735 42.03 -0.04 12.49
CA GLU A 735 42.05 1.39 12.16
C GLU A 735 40.81 2.13 12.69
N MET A 736 39.61 1.53 12.59
CA MET A 736 38.38 2.14 13.09
C MET A 736 38.39 2.31 14.62
N LEU A 737 38.87 1.32 15.36
CA LEU A 737 38.99 1.40 16.83
C LEU A 737 39.93 2.51 17.26
N GLN A 738 41.00 2.76 16.50
CA GLN A 738 41.99 3.79 16.83
C GLN A 738 41.56 5.20 16.42
N LYS A 739 40.89 5.34 15.27
CA LYS A 739 40.65 6.65 14.63
C LYS A 739 39.17 7.00 14.50
N ALA A 740 38.36 6.07 14.01
CA ALA A 740 36.99 6.37 13.56
C ALA A 740 35.94 6.31 14.69
N VAL A 741 36.17 5.52 15.74
CA VAL A 741 35.20 5.37 16.84
C VAL A 741 34.97 6.67 17.60
N GLY A 742 35.87 7.66 17.50
CA GLY A 742 35.67 9.01 18.01
C GLY A 742 34.46 9.75 17.41
N PHE A 743 33.97 9.33 16.23
CA PHE A 743 32.75 9.89 15.62
C PHE A 743 31.46 9.19 16.06
N PHE A 744 31.54 8.13 16.87
CA PHE A 744 30.36 7.35 17.28
C PHE A 744 29.64 8.07 18.42
N ASN A 745 28.32 7.93 18.44
CA ASN A 745 27.51 8.24 19.61
C ASN A 745 27.43 7.00 20.52
N GLN A 746 27.08 7.20 21.79
CA GLN A 746 26.96 6.09 22.74
C GLN A 746 25.97 5.01 22.27
N ASP A 747 24.88 5.41 21.62
CA ASP A 747 23.87 4.48 21.07
C ASP A 747 24.42 3.61 19.93
N ASP A 748 25.46 4.07 19.21
CA ASP A 748 26.06 3.31 18.10
C ASP A 748 26.82 2.09 18.58
N LEU A 749 27.26 2.09 19.84
CA LEU A 749 27.98 0.98 20.47
C LEU A 749 27.06 -0.20 20.80
N LYS A 750 25.73 0.02 20.80
CA LYS A 750 24.76 -1.02 21.16
C LYS A 750 24.87 -2.19 20.17
N GLY A 751 25.25 -3.36 20.68
CA GLY A 751 25.35 -4.59 19.91
C GLY A 751 26.70 -4.81 19.22
N LEU A 752 27.62 -3.85 19.31
CA LEU A 752 29.01 -4.03 18.86
C LEU A 752 29.85 -4.74 19.92
N GLY A 753 30.99 -5.27 19.50
CA GLY A 753 31.98 -5.88 20.39
C GLY A 753 32.45 -4.92 21.51
N PRO A 754 32.82 -5.46 22.69
CA PRO A 754 33.20 -4.66 23.87
C PRO A 754 34.45 -3.79 23.66
N ASP A 755 35.27 -4.13 22.66
CA ASP A 755 36.41 -3.35 22.19
C ASP A 755 36.01 -1.99 21.62
N TYR A 756 34.86 -1.87 20.93
CA TYR A 756 34.37 -0.58 20.46
C TYR A 756 33.98 0.34 21.62
N GLU A 757 33.32 -0.19 22.66
CA GLU A 757 32.99 0.62 23.86
C GLU A 757 34.26 1.05 24.59
N ALA A 758 35.25 0.16 24.74
CA ALA A 758 36.51 0.48 25.38
C ALA A 758 37.28 1.58 24.63
N ALA A 759 37.41 1.45 23.31
CA ALA A 759 38.09 2.43 22.47
C ALA A 759 37.35 3.77 22.44
N TRP A 760 36.00 3.75 22.40
CA TRP A 760 35.19 4.95 22.48
C TRP A 760 35.38 5.71 23.79
N GLN A 761 35.41 5.00 24.93
CA GLN A 761 35.67 5.58 26.26
C GLN A 761 37.06 6.21 26.33
N GLU A 762 38.08 5.52 25.82
CA GLU A 762 39.46 6.00 25.80
C GLU A 762 39.60 7.31 25.01
N LEU A 763 39.04 7.37 23.80
CA LEU A 763 39.10 8.56 22.95
C LEU A 763 38.30 9.75 23.50
N HIS A 764 37.24 9.51 24.26
CA HIS A 764 36.43 10.55 24.90
C HIS A 764 36.94 10.93 26.30
N GLY A 765 38.09 10.41 26.74
CA GLY A 765 38.69 10.72 28.04
C GLY A 765 37.88 10.20 29.23
N LEU A 766 37.01 9.22 29.02
CA LEU A 766 36.26 8.54 30.07
C LEU A 766 37.12 7.39 30.61
N ASP A 767 37.57 7.52 31.85
CA ASP A 767 38.48 6.55 32.48
C ASP A 767 37.90 5.12 32.46
N SER A 768 38.48 4.28 31.61
CA SER A 768 38.10 2.87 31.38
C SER A 768 38.25 2.00 32.64
N GLY A 769 38.90 2.54 33.68
CA GLY A 769 39.11 1.90 34.98
C GLY A 769 37.88 1.76 35.87
N SER A 770 36.77 2.47 35.62
CA SER A 770 35.63 2.52 36.57
C SER A 770 34.57 1.41 36.39
N ARG A 771 34.52 0.73 35.23
CA ARG A 771 33.59 -0.40 34.98
C ARG A 771 34.23 -1.79 34.94
N ARG A 772 35.55 -1.91 34.77
CA ARG A 772 36.25 -3.22 34.81
C ARG A 772 36.01 -3.96 36.13
N LYS A 773 35.83 -3.25 37.25
CA LYS A 773 35.46 -3.84 38.55
C LYS A 773 34.03 -4.38 38.65
N LYS A 774 33.13 -4.11 37.69
CA LYS A 774 31.74 -4.63 37.71
C LYS A 774 31.52 -5.87 36.84
N TYR A 775 32.39 -6.12 35.85
CA TYR A 775 32.32 -7.31 35.00
C TYR A 775 33.18 -8.49 35.50
N GLU A 776 34.24 -8.23 36.27
CA GLU A 776 34.98 -9.32 36.94
C GLU A 776 34.17 -10.02 38.05
N GLY A 777 33.08 -9.40 38.54
CA GLY A 777 32.14 -10.02 39.48
C GLY A 777 31.14 -11.01 38.87
N ARG A 778 31.19 -11.27 37.55
CA ARG A 778 30.31 -12.23 36.85
C ARG A 778 31.04 -13.36 36.13
N ARG A 779 32.34 -13.59 36.42
CA ARG A 779 32.92 -14.92 36.19
C ARG A 779 32.37 -15.86 37.27
N ILE A 780 31.38 -16.65 36.87
CA ILE A 780 30.92 -17.82 37.63
C ILE A 780 32.16 -18.66 37.94
N GLY A 781 32.33 -19.00 39.22
CA GLY A 781 33.50 -19.67 39.76
C GLY A 781 33.82 -20.95 39.01
N LEU A 782 35.00 -20.97 38.37
CA LEU A 782 35.74 -22.20 38.14
C LEU A 782 36.47 -22.49 39.46
N GLU A 783 35.79 -23.20 40.37
CA GLU A 783 36.48 -23.96 41.39
C GLU A 783 37.36 -24.99 40.69
N GLN A 784 38.68 -24.87 40.88
CA GLN A 784 39.59 -25.98 40.64
C GLN A 784 39.17 -27.13 41.55
N LYS A 785 38.55 -28.17 40.97
CA LYS A 785 38.47 -29.46 41.63
C LYS A 785 39.87 -30.07 41.72
N GLY A 786 40.46 -30.02 42.90
CA GLY A 786 41.40 -31.03 43.35
C GLY A 786 40.71 -32.40 43.44
N PRO A 787 41.47 -33.50 43.50
CA PRO A 787 40.93 -34.83 43.24
C PRO A 787 40.09 -35.33 44.42
N VAL A 788 38.81 -35.64 44.18
CA VAL A 788 38.07 -36.90 44.50
C VAL A 788 36.81 -36.93 43.64
#